data_AF-A0A812KY90-F1
#
_entry.id   AF-A0A812KY90-F1
#
_cell.length_a   1.000
_cell.length_b   1.000
_cell.length_c   1.000
_cell.angle_alpha   90.00
_cell.angle_beta   90.00
_cell.angle_gamma   90.00
#
_symmetry.space_group_name_H-M   'P 1'
#
loop_
_entity.id
_entity.type
_entity.pdbx_description
1 polymer ?
#
loop_
_entity_poly.entity_id
_entity_poly.type
_entity_poly.pdbx_seq_one_letter_code
_entity_poly.pdbx_strand_id
1 'polypeptide(L)'
;MALEQIEHTRDLVERSDGHDRTADSFVNLVEDSISKTSKKLETLETDIMSQMHEESALVLQKSEHKMNEFQHELTTALEQHLSDAERLLDTRVREVRAELLQQLASVEAATAENRTSISKLAINMQERLEQIESSVSDECLHLKESSSTCAQALEEVRSQSESLQKKLQLIEEETSFSKEQLQSCRLRTQQLQDHRDEFQMEICLIKQRLQLLQEEVFSIAPDLERRNQKLEDMLRQQIGQVELKFADITEAPLNRNREVLAAGPLPAAEKGPEMPTQVEVQDLRRRLEEFRTSWPGSIQAERAHLDDIRAGLDMRISLAQEQIHSLELRARESAEAGSKQRETLQRLSQNIQDVAAKASKQQVGPGVSPSKLEAFEGPGEGHVRRLEERLERAEMFQADSQSLWQVQSLNIKTLTEELRSAPWAISELECELKALLAGQVEDSAAALHSVAQMIEAGAARTEIEPRDPRASEEEKSKAHAAEQLQTQAIQQAASKLIVSGCQNETVAGIVRGEYVATSENHGRPVFRRTEQSNNMDVLIYFWDDRDGASFSGWWFGPAVGGDQVWAYSPDKSMVPPSSQWRVPYDGPVDASFSVQVVGSQEQQAYQQMAQQNQQYQQAQQGYAQGCGPCRPCGQAGYQQNMGHQEWQEAQRRQQEEQNAVQMVRQAIHRVRTTSPEALDQACAEMQDVFNKIGSECGNMGQRLQQEVYQATQMAAERKETYRQQREEEEKRMKEREAVTAQLLQELSQLVVAAEGSVSELKEKVQPIMDTSLDLSELDKSSAGFDEVRGKAKASCRACSDFLLSKRFAMEEARSVVAETREQLVQLQRKIHGAFVNMATCVNGLEAKIDGAHRKEKALKYMEKREELFRKYDVDNDGMLNAQEIAAYAQGEYSFQVPQSVIDKLVGGGDDKKGVEKQNLARVRQAVGVAREEAAVKRRRVEAEKRRKDLEAEKEALEAQFSTLRPTVDRLQWCVWANTGDVAWQGLEMSLVWIVALLWRCCAKEWPVYADMHEIAGLQAFSNWPASANTVFVLFHGCNNGGSDWFQKPEEVIFLRAVLARSAAIVAFTNPVHDGSFCWPNSDGGDFEDVAAAILNGARRIFQSKTTIALDLIFVGASSGGTFALDAQPIACCVACH
;
A
#
# COMPACT_ATOMS: atom_id res chain seq x y z
N MET A 1 -30.05 2.86 -64.09
CA MET A 1 -31.52 2.69 -64.09
C MET A 1 -32.29 3.92 -63.60
N ALA A 2 -32.32 4.29 -62.31
CA ALA A 2 -33.10 5.47 -61.86
C ALA A 2 -32.55 6.79 -62.42
N LEU A 3 -31.23 6.96 -62.43
CA LEU A 3 -30.57 8.13 -63.06
C LEU A 3 -30.78 8.15 -64.59
N GLU A 4 -30.72 7.00 -65.26
CA GLU A 4 -31.01 6.89 -66.71
C GLU A 4 -32.48 7.21 -67.04
N GLN A 5 -33.43 6.87 -66.15
CA GLN A 5 -34.82 7.28 -66.30
C GLN A 5 -35.00 8.79 -66.11
N ILE A 6 -34.27 9.41 -65.18
CA ILE A 6 -34.29 10.86 -64.96
C ILE A 6 -33.69 11.60 -66.15
N GLU A 7 -32.57 11.12 -66.71
CA GLU A 7 -31.97 11.66 -67.92
C GLU A 7 -32.87 11.48 -69.15
N HIS A 8 -33.50 10.32 -69.33
CA HIS A 8 -34.45 10.09 -70.42
C HIS A 8 -35.69 11.00 -70.34
N THR A 9 -36.18 11.25 -69.12
CA THR A 9 -37.33 12.14 -68.89
C THR A 9 -36.94 13.61 -69.13
N ARG A 10 -35.71 13.99 -68.79
CA ARG A 10 -35.15 15.31 -69.08
C ARG A 10 -34.94 15.54 -70.58
N ASP A 11 -34.43 14.55 -71.31
CA ASP A 11 -34.27 14.61 -72.77
C ASP A 11 -35.62 14.74 -73.51
N LEU A 12 -36.70 14.16 -72.96
CA LEU A 12 -38.06 14.33 -73.48
C LEU A 12 -38.62 15.75 -73.24
N VAL A 13 -38.22 16.40 -72.14
CA VAL A 13 -38.59 17.78 -71.79
C VAL A 13 -37.88 18.80 -72.68
N GLU A 14 -36.58 18.61 -72.94
CA GLU A 14 -35.80 19.51 -73.79
C GLU A 14 -36.25 19.48 -75.26
N ARG A 15 -37.04 18.48 -75.68
CA ARG A 15 -37.56 18.35 -77.07
C ARG A 15 -38.97 18.90 -77.29
N SER A 16 -39.71 19.29 -76.25
CA SER A 16 -41.08 19.83 -76.43
C SER A 16 -41.06 21.36 -76.52
N ASP A 17 -40.75 21.89 -77.71
CA ASP A 17 -40.85 23.32 -77.97
C ASP A 17 -42.31 23.73 -78.29
N GLY A 18 -42.85 24.59 -77.43
CA GLY A 18 -43.87 25.58 -77.79
C GLY A 18 -45.28 25.06 -78.06
N HIS A 19 -46.14 25.06 -77.03
CA HIS A 19 -47.32 25.94 -76.95
C HIS A 19 -48.21 25.60 -75.75
N ASP A 20 -48.53 26.68 -75.04
CA ASP A 20 -49.65 26.98 -74.16
C ASP A 20 -50.36 25.87 -73.35
N ARG A 21 -50.36 26.12 -72.03
CA ARG A 21 -51.28 25.61 -71.00
C ARG A 21 -51.33 24.10 -70.74
N THR A 22 -50.21 23.52 -70.31
CA THR A 22 -50.21 22.36 -69.38
C THR A 22 -48.89 22.22 -68.58
N ALA A 23 -48.08 23.28 -68.47
CA ALA A 23 -46.78 23.23 -67.78
C ALA A 23 -46.91 22.79 -66.31
N ASP A 24 -47.92 23.28 -65.56
CA ASP A 24 -48.10 22.92 -64.16
C ASP A 24 -48.51 21.46 -63.95
N SER A 25 -49.30 20.89 -64.87
CA SER A 25 -49.66 19.47 -64.82
C SER A 25 -48.45 18.56 -65.05
N PHE A 26 -47.52 19.02 -65.90
CA PHE A 26 -46.33 18.26 -66.27
C PHE A 26 -45.22 18.36 -65.22
N VAL A 27 -45.01 19.55 -64.62
CA VAL A 27 -44.10 19.73 -63.47
C VAL A 27 -44.54 18.87 -62.29
N ASN A 28 -45.84 18.84 -61.99
CA ASN A 28 -46.38 17.96 -60.96
C ASN A 28 -46.16 16.46 -61.27
N LEU A 29 -46.19 16.06 -62.55
CA LEU A 29 -45.94 14.66 -62.94
C LEU A 29 -44.45 14.27 -62.82
N VAL A 30 -43.54 15.21 -63.11
CA VAL A 30 -42.09 15.04 -62.95
C VAL A 30 -41.70 15.06 -61.48
N GLU A 31 -42.25 15.98 -60.68
CA GLU A 31 -42.05 16.03 -59.22
C GLU A 31 -42.62 14.78 -58.55
N ASP A 32 -43.79 14.29 -58.97
CA ASP A 32 -44.36 13.03 -58.46
C ASP A 32 -43.52 11.81 -58.87
N SER A 33 -42.95 11.79 -60.08
CA SER A 33 -42.00 10.72 -60.48
C SER A 33 -40.69 10.76 -59.71
N ILE A 34 -40.10 11.95 -59.52
CA ILE A 34 -38.87 12.16 -58.73
C ILE A 34 -39.13 11.82 -57.25
N SER A 35 -40.26 12.25 -56.69
CA SER A 35 -40.67 11.92 -55.32
C SER A 35 -40.87 10.41 -55.15
N LYS A 36 -41.50 9.73 -56.12
CA LYS A 36 -41.66 8.27 -56.11
C LYS A 36 -40.34 7.52 -56.28
N THR A 37 -39.40 8.02 -57.09
CA THR A 37 -38.07 7.41 -57.23
C THR A 37 -37.20 7.69 -56.01
N SER A 38 -37.25 8.89 -55.43
CA SER A 38 -36.56 9.26 -54.19
C SER A 38 -37.05 8.41 -53.02
N LYS A 39 -38.37 8.27 -52.84
CA LYS A 39 -38.91 7.36 -51.83
C LYS A 39 -38.49 5.92 -52.06
N LYS A 40 -38.47 5.43 -53.31
CA LYS A 40 -37.98 4.08 -53.60
C LYS A 40 -36.49 3.93 -53.28
N LEU A 41 -35.69 4.98 -53.47
CA LEU A 41 -34.26 5.01 -53.13
C LEU A 41 -34.04 5.06 -51.63
N GLU A 42 -34.77 5.90 -50.90
CA GLU A 42 -34.76 5.94 -49.44
C GLU A 42 -35.21 4.60 -48.84
N THR A 43 -36.25 3.98 -49.41
CA THR A 43 -36.72 2.65 -48.98
C THR A 43 -35.66 1.59 -49.27
N LEU A 44 -35.01 1.64 -50.44
CA LEU A 44 -33.92 0.72 -50.78
C LEU A 44 -32.70 0.94 -49.90
N GLU A 45 -32.39 2.18 -49.53
CA GLU A 45 -31.29 2.53 -48.63
C GLU A 45 -31.59 2.07 -47.20
N THR A 46 -32.83 2.23 -46.72
CA THR A 46 -33.26 1.67 -45.44
C THR A 46 -33.26 0.15 -45.45
N ASP A 47 -33.68 -0.48 -46.56
CA ASP A 47 -33.65 -1.94 -46.71
C ASP A 47 -32.21 -2.47 -46.76
N ILE A 48 -31.29 -1.80 -47.47
CA ILE A 48 -29.87 -2.17 -47.51
C ILE A 48 -29.22 -1.96 -46.14
N MET A 49 -29.49 -0.85 -45.46
CA MET A 49 -28.95 -0.58 -44.13
C MET A 49 -29.52 -1.55 -43.08
N SER A 50 -30.80 -1.90 -43.18
CA SER A 50 -31.43 -2.92 -42.34
C SER A 50 -30.86 -4.29 -42.63
N GLN A 51 -30.64 -4.66 -43.90
CA GLN A 51 -30.03 -5.92 -44.29
C GLN A 51 -28.57 -6.00 -43.84
N MET A 52 -27.80 -4.91 -43.94
CA MET A 52 -26.42 -4.83 -43.43
C MET A 52 -26.38 -4.93 -41.90
N HIS A 53 -27.33 -4.32 -41.19
CA HIS A 53 -27.46 -4.46 -39.75
C HIS A 53 -27.86 -5.88 -39.34
N GLU A 54 -28.76 -6.52 -40.08
CA GLU A 54 -29.19 -7.89 -39.83
C GLU A 54 -28.06 -8.89 -40.15
N GLU A 55 -27.31 -8.70 -41.24
CA GLU A 55 -26.13 -9.49 -41.56
C GLU A 55 -24.99 -9.26 -40.54
N SER A 56 -24.77 -8.02 -40.10
CA SER A 56 -23.77 -7.70 -39.06
C SER A 56 -24.16 -8.28 -37.70
N ALA A 57 -25.44 -8.20 -37.32
CA ALA A 57 -25.97 -8.81 -36.11
C ALA A 57 -25.88 -10.34 -36.19
N LEU A 58 -26.18 -10.93 -37.35
CA LEU A 58 -26.03 -12.37 -37.58
C LEU A 58 -24.56 -12.81 -37.54
N VAL A 59 -23.62 -11.99 -38.05
CA VAL A 59 -22.17 -12.26 -37.94
C VAL A 59 -21.70 -12.16 -36.50
N LEU A 60 -22.15 -11.15 -35.76
CA LEU A 60 -21.83 -10.99 -34.33
C LEU A 60 -22.42 -12.16 -33.52
N GLN A 61 -23.69 -12.49 -33.73
CA GLN A 61 -24.35 -13.62 -33.08
C GLN A 61 -23.69 -14.96 -33.43
N LYS A 62 -23.28 -15.16 -34.70
CA LYS A 62 -22.50 -16.34 -35.11
C LYS A 62 -21.10 -16.36 -34.49
N SER A 63 -20.46 -15.20 -34.32
CA SER A 63 -19.14 -15.10 -33.70
C SER A 63 -19.22 -15.36 -32.20
N GLU A 64 -20.24 -14.86 -31.52
CA GLU A 64 -20.50 -15.08 -30.10
C GLU A 64 -20.92 -16.52 -29.84
N HIS A 65 -21.78 -17.09 -30.70
CA HIS A 65 -22.11 -18.50 -30.66
C HIS A 65 -20.89 -19.40 -30.87
N LYS A 66 -20.02 -19.09 -31.86
CA LYS A 66 -18.78 -19.83 -32.08
C LYS A 66 -17.76 -19.65 -30.94
N MET A 67 -17.72 -18.48 -30.31
CA MET A 67 -16.86 -18.24 -29.15
C MET A 67 -17.35 -19.04 -27.95
N ASN A 68 -18.66 -19.09 -27.72
CA ASN A 68 -19.27 -19.89 -26.65
C ASN A 68 -19.17 -21.39 -26.93
N GLU A 69 -19.33 -21.81 -28.19
CA GLU A 69 -19.10 -23.18 -28.64
C GLU A 69 -17.62 -23.56 -28.45
N PHE A 70 -16.68 -22.69 -28.82
CA PHE A 70 -15.26 -22.90 -28.56
C PHE A 70 -14.92 -22.97 -27.07
N GLN A 71 -15.49 -22.08 -26.25
CA GLN A 71 -15.32 -22.13 -24.79
C GLN A 71 -15.90 -23.41 -24.20
N HIS A 72 -17.06 -23.86 -24.69
CA HIS A 72 -17.68 -25.09 -24.24
C HIS A 72 -16.89 -26.33 -24.70
N GLU A 73 -16.41 -26.38 -25.93
CA GLU A 73 -15.53 -27.43 -26.46
C GLU A 73 -14.21 -27.48 -25.72
N LEU A 74 -13.59 -26.32 -25.44
CA LEU A 74 -12.34 -26.24 -24.68
C LEU A 74 -12.52 -26.71 -23.24
N THR A 75 -13.61 -26.30 -22.59
CA THR A 75 -13.92 -26.72 -21.21
C THR A 75 -14.20 -28.22 -21.16
N THR A 76 -15.02 -28.73 -22.09
CA THR A 76 -15.35 -30.17 -22.18
C THR A 76 -14.10 -30.99 -22.52
N ALA A 77 -13.23 -30.51 -23.40
CA ALA A 77 -11.98 -31.19 -23.73
C ALA A 77 -11.02 -31.21 -22.55
N LEU A 78 -10.91 -30.12 -21.78
CA LEU A 78 -10.09 -30.07 -20.57
C LEU A 78 -10.63 -30.99 -19.47
N GLU A 79 -11.95 -31.00 -19.24
CA GLU A 79 -12.60 -31.91 -18.30
C GLU A 79 -12.44 -33.37 -18.71
N GLN A 80 -12.54 -33.67 -20.01
CA GLN A 80 -12.33 -35.01 -20.53
C GLN A 80 -10.85 -35.43 -20.44
N HIS A 81 -9.90 -34.54 -20.73
CA HIS A 81 -8.48 -34.82 -20.54
C HIS A 81 -8.10 -35.01 -19.08
N LEU A 82 -8.69 -34.25 -18.16
CA LEU A 82 -8.53 -34.45 -16.72
C LEU A 82 -9.11 -35.82 -16.30
N SER A 83 -10.32 -36.15 -16.74
CA SER A 83 -10.97 -37.44 -16.47
C SER A 83 -10.19 -38.62 -17.05
N ASP A 84 -9.65 -38.49 -18.26
CA ASP A 84 -8.83 -39.52 -18.90
C ASP A 84 -7.46 -39.64 -18.23
N ALA A 85 -6.85 -38.54 -17.79
CA ALA A 85 -5.61 -38.55 -17.01
C ALA A 85 -5.82 -39.21 -15.65
N GLU A 86 -6.92 -38.90 -14.96
CA GLU A 86 -7.31 -39.54 -13.69
C GLU A 86 -7.56 -41.05 -13.88
N ARG A 87 -8.24 -41.46 -14.96
CA ARG A 87 -8.44 -42.88 -15.31
C ARG A 87 -7.14 -43.58 -15.65
N LEU A 88 -6.22 -42.93 -16.36
CA LEU A 88 -4.89 -43.47 -16.67
C LEU A 88 -4.07 -43.64 -15.40
N LEU A 89 -4.09 -42.65 -14.50
CA LEU A 89 -3.43 -42.73 -13.20
C LEU A 89 -4.01 -43.85 -12.34
N ASP A 90 -5.34 -43.94 -12.22
CA ASP A 90 -6.02 -44.98 -11.45
C ASP A 90 -5.77 -46.38 -12.06
N THR A 91 -5.77 -46.50 -13.40
CA THR A 91 -5.40 -47.74 -14.08
C THR A 91 -3.95 -48.12 -13.81
N ARG A 92 -3.02 -47.16 -13.89
CA ARG A 92 -1.59 -47.42 -13.64
C ARG A 92 -1.33 -47.78 -12.18
N VAL A 93 -2.01 -47.13 -11.24
CA VAL A 93 -1.96 -47.46 -9.82
C VAL A 93 -2.50 -48.86 -9.56
N ARG A 94 -3.58 -49.28 -10.23
CA ARG A 94 -4.11 -50.65 -10.13
C ARG A 94 -3.17 -51.68 -10.74
N GLU A 95 -2.56 -51.39 -11.89
CA GLU A 95 -1.56 -52.26 -12.52
C GLU A 95 -0.34 -52.46 -11.61
N VAL A 96 0.26 -51.36 -11.14
CA VAL A 96 1.42 -51.41 -10.24
C VAL A 96 1.07 -52.12 -8.93
N ARG A 97 -0.14 -51.88 -8.39
CA ARG A 97 -0.62 -52.60 -7.20
C ARG A 97 -0.81 -54.09 -7.47
N ALA A 98 -1.34 -54.47 -8.64
CA ALA A 98 -1.51 -55.87 -9.01
C ALA A 98 -0.16 -56.57 -9.23
N GLU A 99 0.80 -55.90 -9.88
CA GLU A 99 2.17 -56.38 -10.07
C GLU A 99 2.87 -56.57 -8.72
N LEU A 100 2.76 -55.59 -7.82
CA LEU A 100 3.32 -55.69 -6.46
C LEU A 100 2.67 -56.81 -5.66
N LEU A 101 1.35 -56.97 -5.72
CA LEU A 101 0.66 -58.07 -5.05
C LEU A 101 1.03 -59.44 -5.64
N GLN A 102 1.25 -59.53 -6.96
CA GLN A 102 1.71 -60.76 -7.61
C GLN A 102 3.16 -61.09 -7.22
N GLN A 103 4.03 -60.08 -7.13
CA GLN A 103 5.40 -60.25 -6.63
C GLN A 103 5.39 -60.65 -5.14
N LEU A 104 4.54 -60.04 -4.32
CA LEU A 104 4.39 -60.38 -2.91
C LEU A 104 3.90 -61.82 -2.75
N ALA A 105 2.88 -62.24 -3.52
CA ALA A 105 2.38 -63.61 -3.53
C ALA A 105 3.44 -64.61 -4.02
N SER A 106 4.27 -64.25 -5.00
CA SER A 106 5.40 -65.07 -5.44
C SER A 106 6.47 -65.21 -4.37
N VAL A 107 6.76 -64.15 -3.62
CA VAL A 107 7.70 -64.17 -2.49
C VAL A 107 7.11 -64.96 -1.31
N GLU A 108 5.82 -64.82 -1.03
CA GLU A 108 5.11 -65.62 -0.02
C GLU A 108 5.08 -67.11 -0.38
N ALA A 109 4.85 -67.45 -1.65
CA ALA A 109 4.93 -68.82 -2.13
C ALA A 109 6.36 -69.38 -2.03
N ALA A 110 7.37 -68.60 -2.46
CA ALA A 110 8.78 -68.99 -2.35
C ALA A 110 9.23 -69.13 -0.88
N THR A 111 8.72 -68.29 0.02
CA THR A 111 9.03 -68.36 1.46
C THR A 111 8.25 -69.48 2.15
N ALA A 112 7.05 -69.83 1.71
CA ALA A 112 6.32 -71.01 2.17
C ALA A 112 6.98 -72.31 1.68
N GLU A 113 7.46 -72.34 0.44
CA GLU A 113 8.25 -73.44 -0.12
C GLU A 113 9.60 -73.56 0.59
N ASN A 114 10.26 -72.44 0.89
CA ASN A 114 11.47 -72.43 1.71
C ASN A 114 11.19 -72.84 3.15
N ARG A 115 10.06 -72.45 3.77
CA ARG A 115 9.69 -72.92 5.12
C ARG A 115 9.41 -74.42 5.14
N THR A 116 8.73 -74.96 4.13
CA THR A 116 8.49 -76.41 4.04
C THR A 116 9.77 -77.17 3.71
N SER A 117 10.65 -76.60 2.88
CA SER A 117 11.98 -77.15 2.59
C SER A 117 12.90 -77.08 3.81
N ILE A 118 12.85 -76.02 4.62
CA ILE A 118 13.59 -75.88 5.88
C ILE A 118 13.03 -76.81 6.95
N SER A 119 11.71 -76.99 7.05
CA SER A 119 11.13 -77.97 7.98
C SER A 119 11.47 -79.42 7.57
N LYS A 120 11.46 -79.72 6.26
CA LYS A 120 11.94 -81.01 5.75
C LYS A 120 13.45 -81.17 5.95
N LEU A 121 14.23 -80.12 5.74
CA LEU A 121 15.67 -80.11 5.97
C LEU A 121 15.99 -80.23 7.46
N ALA A 122 15.19 -79.68 8.37
CA ALA A 122 15.37 -79.80 9.80
C ALA A 122 15.07 -81.21 10.30
N ILE A 123 13.99 -81.84 9.82
CA ILE A 123 13.69 -83.25 10.10
C ILE A 123 14.78 -84.16 9.51
N ASN A 124 15.20 -83.88 8.28
CA ASN A 124 16.23 -84.68 7.59
C ASN A 124 17.65 -84.38 8.13
N MET A 125 17.94 -83.20 8.68
CA MET A 125 19.18 -82.89 9.41
C MET A 125 19.19 -83.54 10.79
N GLN A 126 18.03 -83.69 11.44
CA GLN A 126 17.92 -84.46 12.67
C GLN A 126 18.24 -85.95 12.41
N GLU A 127 17.67 -86.53 11.35
CA GLU A 127 17.95 -87.91 10.91
C GLU A 127 19.38 -88.07 10.34
N ARG A 128 19.90 -87.05 9.66
CA ARG A 128 21.27 -87.06 9.10
C ARG A 128 22.33 -86.74 10.13
N LEU A 129 22.08 -86.01 11.21
CA LEU A 129 23.07 -85.86 12.29
C LEU A 129 23.32 -87.21 13.00
N GLU A 130 22.30 -88.06 13.11
CA GLU A 130 22.45 -89.45 13.58
C GLU A 130 23.20 -90.36 12.58
N GLN A 131 23.20 -90.04 11.27
CA GLN A 131 23.92 -90.80 10.23
C GLN A 131 25.31 -90.23 9.89
N ILE A 132 25.53 -88.92 10.02
CA ILE A 132 26.75 -88.17 9.71
C ILE A 132 27.84 -88.41 10.78
N GLU A 133 27.49 -88.86 11.98
CA GLU A 133 28.46 -89.45 12.92
C GLU A 133 29.15 -90.72 12.35
N SER A 134 28.68 -91.28 11.23
CA SER A 134 29.20 -92.54 10.68
C SER A 134 29.94 -92.49 9.33
N SER A 135 29.91 -91.39 8.52
CA SER A 135 30.39 -91.51 7.12
C SER A 135 31.01 -90.27 6.42
N VAL A 136 31.57 -89.30 7.13
CA VAL A 136 32.18 -88.09 6.50
C VAL A 136 33.59 -88.34 5.94
N SER A 137 33.74 -89.07 4.82
CA SER A 137 35.05 -89.12 4.12
C SER A 137 35.02 -88.89 2.60
N ASP A 138 33.93 -89.16 1.87
CA ASP A 138 34.08 -89.36 0.41
C ASP A 138 33.37 -88.37 -0.55
N GLU A 139 32.56 -87.40 -0.08
CA GLU A 139 31.77 -86.53 -0.98
C GLU A 139 32.24 -85.06 -1.13
N CYS A 140 33.54 -84.78 -0.98
CA CYS A 140 34.07 -83.40 -1.11
C CYS A 140 34.34 -82.94 -2.56
N LEU A 141 34.09 -83.77 -3.58
CA LEU A 141 34.46 -83.47 -4.98
C LEU A 141 33.31 -83.03 -5.90
N HIS A 142 32.04 -83.27 -5.57
CA HIS A 142 30.92 -82.98 -6.48
C HIS A 142 30.29 -81.58 -6.32
N LEU A 143 30.59 -80.85 -5.24
CA LEU A 143 30.00 -79.53 -4.94
C LEU A 143 30.62 -78.35 -5.72
N LYS A 144 31.68 -78.58 -6.50
CA LYS A 144 32.43 -77.50 -7.16
C LYS A 144 31.91 -77.12 -8.55
N GLU A 145 31.24 -78.03 -9.27
CA GLU A 145 30.77 -77.77 -10.64
C GLU A 145 29.41 -77.06 -10.68
N SER A 146 28.49 -77.41 -9.76
CA SER A 146 27.12 -76.84 -9.70
C SER A 146 27.07 -75.38 -9.23
N SER A 147 28.11 -74.91 -8.55
CA SER A 147 28.25 -73.52 -8.07
C SER A 147 28.57 -72.54 -9.21
N SER A 148 29.27 -73.00 -10.26
CA SER A 148 29.77 -72.12 -11.33
C SER A 148 28.68 -71.66 -12.31
N THR A 149 27.70 -72.52 -12.60
CA THR A 149 26.61 -72.24 -13.54
C THR A 149 25.55 -71.29 -12.98
N CYS A 150 25.27 -71.36 -11.68
CA CYS A 150 24.39 -70.38 -11.01
C CYS A 150 25.03 -68.98 -10.93
N ALA A 151 26.35 -68.91 -10.77
CA ALA A 151 27.06 -67.63 -10.71
C ALA A 151 27.03 -66.88 -12.06
N GLN A 152 27.14 -67.59 -13.20
CA GLN A 152 27.06 -66.97 -14.53
C GLN A 152 25.66 -66.44 -14.87
N ALA A 153 24.60 -67.17 -14.51
CA ALA A 153 23.23 -66.73 -14.78
C ALA A 153 22.84 -65.49 -13.95
N LEU A 154 23.35 -65.36 -12.72
CA LEU A 154 23.11 -64.19 -11.87
C LEU A 154 23.83 -62.94 -12.37
N GLU A 155 25.02 -63.08 -12.97
CA GLU A 155 25.79 -61.95 -13.49
C GLU A 155 25.17 -61.35 -14.76
N GLU A 156 24.55 -62.18 -15.61
CA GLU A 156 23.89 -61.71 -16.84
C GLU A 156 22.60 -60.93 -16.54
N VAL A 157 21.82 -61.37 -15.54
CA VAL A 157 20.64 -60.64 -15.07
C VAL A 157 21.03 -59.31 -14.42
N ARG A 158 22.16 -59.28 -13.68
CA ARG A 158 22.70 -58.06 -13.07
C ARG A 158 23.10 -57.03 -14.13
N SER A 159 23.80 -57.46 -15.18
CA SER A 159 24.20 -56.62 -16.32
C SER A 159 23.00 -55.99 -17.05
N GLN A 160 21.93 -56.76 -17.28
CA GLN A 160 20.73 -56.24 -17.94
C GLN A 160 19.96 -55.23 -17.06
N SER A 161 19.90 -55.48 -15.74
CA SER A 161 19.31 -54.55 -14.77
C SER A 161 20.06 -53.21 -14.73
N GLU A 162 21.39 -53.24 -14.67
CA GLU A 162 22.23 -52.02 -14.64
C GLU A 162 22.11 -51.19 -15.92
N SER A 163 21.94 -51.85 -17.08
CA SER A 163 21.73 -51.18 -18.37
C SER A 163 20.38 -50.46 -18.44
N LEU A 164 19.31 -51.07 -17.94
CA LEU A 164 17.98 -50.44 -17.87
C LEU A 164 17.96 -49.29 -16.86
N GLN A 165 18.63 -49.44 -15.72
CA GLN A 165 18.73 -48.41 -14.70
C GLN A 165 19.44 -47.15 -15.23
N LYS A 166 20.52 -47.31 -16.02
CA LYS A 166 21.20 -46.19 -16.69
C LYS A 166 20.33 -45.46 -17.72
N LYS A 167 19.49 -46.19 -18.47
CA LYS A 167 18.58 -45.57 -19.46
C LYS A 167 17.44 -44.79 -18.78
N LEU A 168 16.90 -45.30 -17.68
CA LEU A 168 15.90 -44.59 -16.88
C LEU A 168 16.48 -43.31 -16.28
N GLN A 169 17.70 -43.39 -15.74
CA GLN A 169 18.39 -42.21 -15.20
C GLN A 169 18.60 -41.12 -16.26
N LEU A 170 18.96 -41.48 -17.49
CA LEU A 170 19.15 -40.51 -18.58
C LEU A 170 17.84 -39.80 -18.98
N ILE A 171 16.72 -40.52 -18.99
CA ILE A 171 15.39 -39.96 -19.30
C ILE A 171 14.91 -39.06 -18.14
N GLU A 172 15.17 -39.44 -16.89
CA GLU A 172 14.91 -38.58 -15.74
C GLU A 172 15.73 -37.29 -15.77
N GLU A 173 17.00 -37.36 -16.18
CA GLU A 173 17.87 -36.18 -16.35
C GLU A 173 17.34 -35.24 -17.46
N GLU A 174 16.99 -35.75 -18.65
CA GLU A 174 16.45 -34.93 -19.75
C GLU A 174 15.07 -34.30 -19.43
N THR A 175 14.21 -35.04 -18.72
CA THR A 175 12.90 -34.52 -18.28
C THR A 175 13.04 -33.53 -17.13
N SER A 176 14.02 -33.69 -16.25
CA SER A 176 14.34 -32.71 -15.19
C SER A 176 14.86 -31.40 -15.79
N PHE A 177 15.76 -31.46 -16.77
CA PHE A 177 16.27 -30.29 -17.48
C PHE A 177 15.15 -29.51 -18.19
N SER A 178 14.23 -30.22 -18.86
CA SER A 178 13.08 -29.60 -19.52
C SER A 178 12.11 -28.94 -18.54
N LYS A 179 11.92 -29.53 -17.35
CA LYS A 179 11.11 -28.93 -16.26
C LYS A 179 11.78 -27.69 -15.69
N GLU A 180 13.09 -27.69 -15.50
CA GLU A 180 13.84 -26.52 -15.02
C GLU A 180 13.78 -25.36 -16.02
N GLN A 181 13.88 -25.63 -17.33
CA GLN A 181 13.73 -24.59 -18.37
C GLN A 181 12.31 -23.99 -18.37
N LEU A 182 11.27 -24.82 -18.25
CA LEU A 182 9.88 -24.35 -18.14
C LEU A 182 9.65 -23.55 -16.85
N GLN A 183 10.23 -23.97 -15.73
CA GLN A 183 10.13 -23.26 -14.46
C GLN A 183 10.87 -21.93 -14.49
N SER A 184 12.04 -21.88 -15.11
CA SER A 184 12.81 -20.66 -15.38
C SER A 184 12.02 -19.68 -16.27
N CYS A 185 11.37 -20.18 -17.33
CA CYS A 185 10.52 -19.37 -18.21
C CYS A 185 9.27 -18.82 -17.50
N ARG A 186 8.63 -19.63 -16.64
CA ARG A 186 7.52 -19.16 -15.77
C ARG A 186 7.98 -18.09 -14.79
N LEU A 187 9.11 -18.30 -14.11
CA LEU A 187 9.65 -17.35 -13.14
C LEU A 187 10.00 -16.00 -13.81
N ARG A 188 10.57 -16.02 -15.01
CA ARG A 188 10.85 -14.80 -15.79
C ARG A 188 9.58 -14.10 -16.27
N THR A 189 8.54 -14.85 -16.63
CA THR A 189 7.24 -14.27 -17.01
C THR A 189 6.56 -13.61 -15.81
N GLN A 190 6.64 -14.24 -14.63
CA GLN A 190 6.15 -13.67 -13.38
C GLN A 190 6.91 -12.39 -13.02
N GLN A 191 8.25 -12.39 -13.11
CA GLN A 191 9.07 -11.20 -12.86
C GLN A 191 8.68 -10.02 -13.78
N LEU A 192 8.38 -10.28 -15.06
CA LEU A 192 7.90 -9.24 -15.98
C LEU A 192 6.50 -8.72 -15.63
N GLN A 193 5.64 -9.57 -15.05
CA GLN A 193 4.33 -9.14 -14.54
C GLN A 193 4.48 -8.30 -13.27
N ASP A 194 5.28 -8.77 -12.31
CA ASP A 194 5.55 -8.05 -11.06
C ASP A 194 6.15 -6.66 -11.35
N HIS A 195 7.10 -6.57 -12.28
CA HIS A 195 7.67 -5.28 -12.69
C HIS A 195 6.70 -4.37 -13.45
N ARG A 196 5.77 -4.93 -14.23
CA ARG A 196 4.71 -4.14 -14.89
C ARG A 196 3.75 -3.57 -13.85
N ASP A 197 3.39 -4.35 -12.85
CA ASP A 197 2.45 -3.96 -11.82
C ASP A 197 3.10 -2.96 -10.83
N GLU A 198 4.38 -3.14 -10.50
CA GLU A 198 5.23 -2.15 -9.81
C GLU A 198 5.28 -0.82 -10.58
N PHE A 199 5.48 -0.87 -11.90
CA PHE A 199 5.48 0.32 -12.75
C PHE A 199 4.11 1.02 -12.81
N GLN A 200 3.01 0.28 -12.87
CA GLN A 200 1.67 0.87 -12.81
C GLN A 200 1.40 1.53 -11.46
N MET A 201 1.89 0.94 -10.37
CA MET A 201 1.81 1.53 -9.03
C MET A 201 2.60 2.84 -8.95
N GLU A 202 3.83 2.90 -9.48
CA GLU A 202 4.63 4.13 -9.49
C GLU A 202 3.97 5.25 -10.31
N ILE A 203 3.41 4.95 -11.50
CA ILE A 203 2.64 5.94 -12.27
C ILE A 203 1.44 6.45 -11.47
N CYS A 204 0.73 5.56 -10.76
CA CYS A 204 -0.42 5.93 -9.95
C CYS A 204 -0.02 6.87 -8.81
N LEU A 205 1.08 6.57 -8.10
CA LEU A 205 1.62 7.41 -7.03
C LEU A 205 2.08 8.78 -7.55
N ILE A 206 2.72 8.85 -8.73
CA ILE A 206 3.13 10.12 -9.35
C ILE A 206 1.89 10.97 -9.69
N LYS A 207 0.83 10.37 -10.24
CA LYS A 207 -0.43 11.07 -10.53
C LYS A 207 -1.10 11.58 -9.26
N GLN A 208 -1.19 10.74 -8.23
CA GLN A 208 -1.76 11.12 -6.94
C GLN A 208 -0.99 12.30 -6.34
N ARG A 209 0.35 12.27 -6.41
CA ARG A 209 1.19 13.35 -5.89
C ARG A 209 1.06 14.64 -6.69
N LEU A 210 0.96 14.57 -8.02
CA LEU A 210 0.69 15.74 -8.86
C LEU A 210 -0.69 16.34 -8.58
N GLN A 211 -1.68 15.49 -8.34
CA GLN A 211 -3.03 15.93 -7.97
C GLN A 211 -3.03 16.62 -6.59
N LEU A 212 -2.37 16.04 -5.58
CA LEU A 212 -2.20 16.66 -4.28
C LEU A 212 -1.47 18.00 -4.36
N LEU A 213 -0.41 18.10 -5.19
CA LEU A 213 0.29 19.36 -5.42
C LEU A 213 -0.61 20.40 -6.11
N GLN A 214 -1.43 19.97 -7.07
CA GLN A 214 -2.40 20.85 -7.72
C GLN A 214 -3.43 21.35 -6.70
N GLU A 215 -3.96 20.48 -5.84
CA GLU A 215 -4.91 20.82 -4.77
C GLU A 215 -4.28 21.72 -3.68
N GLU A 216 -3.04 21.47 -3.27
CA GLU A 216 -2.28 22.33 -2.35
C GLU A 216 -2.08 23.73 -2.96
N VAL A 217 -1.66 23.83 -4.22
CA VAL A 217 -1.53 25.12 -4.91
C VAL A 217 -2.89 25.84 -5.02
N PHE A 218 -3.98 25.13 -5.32
CA PHE A 218 -5.32 25.69 -5.39
C PHE A 218 -5.87 26.10 -4.02
N SER A 219 -5.48 25.44 -2.92
CA SER A 219 -5.92 25.77 -1.55
C SER A 219 -5.13 26.93 -0.93
N ILE A 220 -3.85 27.07 -1.27
CA ILE A 220 -2.98 28.16 -0.78
C ILE A 220 -3.36 29.50 -1.43
N ALA A 221 -3.83 29.49 -2.69
CA ALA A 221 -4.16 30.72 -3.41
C ALA A 221 -5.26 31.58 -2.73
N PRO A 222 -6.42 31.03 -2.29
CA PRO A 222 -7.43 31.77 -1.53
C PRO A 222 -6.94 32.26 -0.16
N ASP A 223 -6.03 31.52 0.48
CA ASP A 223 -5.47 31.88 1.78
C ASP A 223 -4.44 33.01 1.68
N LEU A 224 -3.62 33.02 0.62
CA LEU A 224 -2.76 34.15 0.26
C LEU A 224 -3.60 35.39 -0.08
N GLU A 225 -4.67 35.24 -0.86
CA GLU A 225 -5.59 36.34 -1.18
C GLU A 225 -6.25 36.89 0.11
N ARG A 226 -6.70 36.02 1.02
CA ARG A 226 -7.26 36.42 2.32
C ARG A 226 -6.23 37.09 3.24
N ARG A 227 -4.99 36.61 3.26
CA ARG A 227 -3.90 37.23 4.04
C ARG A 227 -3.52 38.60 3.48
N ASN A 228 -3.45 38.74 2.16
CA ASN A 228 -3.23 40.02 1.49
C ASN A 228 -4.38 40.99 1.78
N GLN A 229 -5.63 40.54 1.69
CA GLN A 229 -6.79 41.37 2.05
C GLN A 229 -6.76 41.79 3.52
N LYS A 230 -6.41 40.88 4.44
CA LYS A 230 -6.29 41.19 5.88
C LYS A 230 -5.16 42.18 6.15
N LEU A 231 -4.03 42.07 5.44
CA LEU A 231 -2.93 43.03 5.53
C LEU A 231 -3.37 44.40 5.00
N GLU A 232 -4.05 44.46 3.85
CA GLU A 232 -4.64 45.69 3.33
C GLU A 232 -5.62 46.33 4.33
N ASP A 233 -6.48 45.52 4.96
CA ASP A 233 -7.47 46.00 5.94
C ASP A 233 -6.79 46.49 7.23
N MET A 234 -5.78 45.77 7.74
CA MET A 234 -4.98 46.19 8.90
C MET A 234 -4.24 47.50 8.63
N LEU A 235 -3.66 47.65 7.43
CA LEU A 235 -3.00 48.89 7.03
C LEU A 235 -3.99 50.04 6.87
N ARG A 236 -5.15 49.82 6.23
CA ARG A 236 -6.23 50.82 6.16
C ARG A 236 -6.68 51.26 7.55
N GLN A 237 -6.79 50.32 8.49
CA GLN A 237 -7.14 50.62 9.88
C GLN A 237 -6.06 51.44 10.57
N GLN A 238 -4.79 51.09 10.42
CA GLN A 238 -3.68 51.85 11.01
C GLN A 238 -3.53 53.26 10.40
N ILE A 239 -3.67 53.39 9.08
CA ILE A 239 -3.70 54.71 8.41
C ILE A 239 -4.85 55.54 8.96
N GLY A 240 -6.05 54.97 9.11
CA GLY A 240 -7.20 55.66 9.71
C GLY A 240 -6.96 56.08 11.16
N GLN A 241 -6.27 55.27 11.97
CA GLN A 241 -5.89 55.64 13.34
C GLN A 241 -4.87 56.79 13.36
N VAL A 242 -3.91 56.81 12.44
CA VAL A 242 -2.94 57.91 12.30
C VAL A 242 -3.65 59.18 11.83
N GLU A 243 -4.57 59.10 10.87
CA GLU A 243 -5.38 60.23 10.40
C GLU A 243 -6.25 60.81 11.53
N LEU A 244 -6.89 59.97 12.34
CA LEU A 244 -7.67 60.39 13.52
C LEU A 244 -6.80 61.07 14.57
N LYS A 245 -5.66 60.47 14.95
CA LYS A 245 -4.71 61.08 15.90
C LYS A 245 -4.16 62.41 15.37
N PHE A 246 -3.90 62.50 14.07
CA PHE A 246 -3.44 63.73 13.43
C PHE A 246 -4.53 64.82 13.42
N ALA A 247 -5.80 64.44 13.21
CA ALA A 247 -6.93 65.34 13.34
C ALA A 247 -7.09 65.86 14.77
N ASP A 248 -6.96 65.00 15.78
CA ASP A 248 -7.01 65.40 17.20
C ASP A 248 -5.90 66.40 17.55
N ILE A 249 -4.67 66.16 17.08
CA ILE A 249 -3.52 67.05 17.32
C ILE A 249 -3.71 68.40 16.62
N THR A 250 -4.33 68.43 15.44
CA THR A 250 -4.45 69.67 14.64
C THR A 250 -5.72 70.47 14.91
N GLU A 251 -6.86 69.84 15.24
CA GLU A 251 -8.15 70.51 15.43
C GLU A 251 -8.47 70.86 16.88
N ALA A 252 -8.03 70.06 17.87
CA ALA A 252 -8.31 70.33 19.28
C ALA A 252 -7.71 71.65 19.81
N PRO A 253 -6.49 72.08 19.42
CA PRO A 253 -5.94 73.37 19.83
C PRO A 253 -6.66 74.56 19.18
N LEU A 254 -7.15 74.40 17.94
CA LEU A 254 -7.90 75.43 17.23
C LEU A 254 -9.27 75.68 17.89
N ASN A 255 -9.94 74.63 18.34
CA ASN A 255 -11.20 74.75 19.08
C ASN A 255 -11.02 75.34 20.49
N ARG A 256 -9.98 74.92 21.23
CA ARG A 256 -9.64 75.55 22.53
C ARG A 256 -9.31 77.03 22.41
N ASN A 257 -8.55 77.44 21.41
CA ASN A 257 -8.25 78.87 21.19
C ASN A 257 -9.50 79.68 20.80
N ARG A 258 -10.48 79.05 20.14
CA ARG A 258 -11.78 79.68 19.83
C ARG A 258 -12.63 79.90 21.08
N GLU A 259 -12.58 78.98 22.04
CA GLU A 259 -13.26 79.10 23.34
C GLU A 259 -12.54 80.09 24.27
N VAL A 260 -11.21 80.12 24.28
CA VAL A 260 -10.42 81.06 25.09
C VAL A 260 -10.51 82.49 24.58
N LEU A 261 -10.65 82.73 23.27
CA LEU A 261 -10.92 84.07 22.72
C LEU A 261 -12.33 84.61 23.04
N ALA A 262 -13.26 83.75 23.48
CA ALA A 262 -14.59 84.16 23.92
C ALA A 262 -14.65 84.53 25.42
N ALA A 263 -13.65 84.13 26.22
CA ALA A 263 -13.54 84.47 27.63
C ALA A 263 -12.52 85.61 27.82
N GLY A 264 -12.94 86.75 28.35
CA GLY A 264 -12.13 87.96 28.50
C GLY A 264 -10.82 87.82 29.31
N PRO A 265 -10.00 88.88 29.36
CA PRO A 265 -8.56 88.80 29.61
C PRO A 265 -8.21 88.40 31.04
N LEU A 266 -7.35 87.36 31.17
CA LEU A 266 -6.72 86.93 32.42
C LEU A 266 -5.21 87.21 32.44
N PRO A 267 -4.61 87.34 33.64
CA PRO A 267 -3.29 87.93 33.82
C PRO A 267 -2.15 86.93 33.57
N ALA A 268 -1.02 87.50 33.15
CA ALA A 268 0.21 86.84 32.75
C ALA A 268 0.89 86.07 33.91
N ALA A 269 1.12 84.78 33.71
CA ALA A 269 2.39 84.09 33.93
C ALA A 269 2.17 82.57 33.87
N GLU A 270 2.49 81.95 32.74
CA GLU A 270 3.04 80.59 32.65
C GLU A 270 3.31 80.29 31.17
N LYS A 271 4.59 80.06 30.81
CA LYS A 271 4.98 79.64 29.46
C LYS A 271 4.46 78.21 29.26
N GLY A 272 3.33 78.08 28.58
CA GLY A 272 2.84 76.81 28.07
C GLY A 272 3.80 76.19 27.04
N PRO A 273 3.70 74.87 26.81
CA PRO A 273 4.59 74.15 25.90
C PRO A 273 4.53 74.75 24.48
N GLU A 274 5.70 74.92 23.87
CA GLU A 274 5.83 75.40 22.49
C GLU A 274 5.04 74.49 21.55
N MET A 275 4.03 75.06 20.88
CA MET A 275 3.25 74.37 19.86
C MET A 275 4.18 73.96 18.70
N PRO A 276 4.01 72.76 18.11
CA PRO A 276 4.74 72.38 16.91
C PRO A 276 4.55 73.46 15.83
N THR A 277 5.65 73.87 15.22
CA THR A 277 5.66 74.94 14.24
C THR A 277 4.85 74.53 13.00
N GLN A 278 4.23 75.49 12.31
CA GLN A 278 3.43 75.22 11.10
C GLN A 278 4.24 74.46 10.02
N VAL A 279 5.57 74.62 10.03
CA VAL A 279 6.50 73.91 9.15
C VAL A 279 6.58 72.41 9.49
N GLU A 280 6.60 72.04 10.76
CA GLU A 280 6.64 70.63 11.20
C GLU A 280 5.33 69.90 10.87
N VAL A 281 4.19 70.58 11.02
CA VAL A 281 2.87 70.05 10.65
C VAL A 281 2.75 69.88 9.12
N GLN A 282 3.32 70.80 8.33
CA GLN A 282 3.34 70.69 6.87
C GLN A 282 4.29 69.61 6.37
N ASP A 283 5.46 69.41 7.01
CA ASP A 283 6.39 68.33 6.64
C ASP A 283 5.79 66.95 6.93
N LEU A 284 5.09 66.80 8.06
CA LEU A 284 4.36 65.58 8.39
C LEU A 284 3.25 65.26 7.37
N ARG A 285 2.46 66.27 6.95
CA ARG A 285 1.44 66.09 5.90
C ARG A 285 2.05 65.69 4.56
N ARG A 286 3.16 66.32 4.17
CA ARG A 286 3.85 66.02 2.90
C ARG A 286 4.35 64.57 2.87
N ARG A 287 4.99 64.10 3.96
CA ARG A 287 5.49 62.72 4.06
C ARG A 287 4.36 61.68 4.10
N LEU A 288 3.24 62.00 4.74
CA LEU A 288 2.05 61.14 4.74
C LEU A 288 1.46 61.00 3.32
N GLU A 289 1.45 62.09 2.54
CA GLU A 289 0.98 62.09 1.15
C GLU A 289 1.96 61.41 0.17
N GLU A 290 3.28 61.59 0.39
CA GLU A 290 4.32 60.85 -0.34
C GLU A 290 4.18 59.34 -0.11
N PHE A 291 3.94 58.90 1.13
CA PHE A 291 3.66 57.50 1.45
C PHE A 291 2.36 56.99 0.81
N ARG A 292 1.29 57.81 0.83
CA ARG A 292 -0.02 57.48 0.22
C ARG A 292 0.08 57.27 -1.29
N THR A 293 0.95 58.02 -1.98
CA THR A 293 1.07 58.00 -3.44
C THR A 293 2.07 56.97 -3.97
N SER A 294 3.11 56.62 -3.22
CA SER A 294 4.08 55.60 -3.64
C SER A 294 3.61 54.16 -3.43
N TRP A 295 2.72 53.93 -2.46
CA TRP A 295 2.32 52.60 -1.99
C TRP A 295 1.54 51.74 -3.01
N PRO A 296 0.55 52.26 -3.75
CA PRO A 296 -0.19 51.45 -4.73
C PRO A 296 0.69 50.84 -5.84
N GLY A 297 1.80 51.51 -6.18
CA GLY A 297 2.78 51.00 -7.14
C GLY A 297 3.58 49.81 -6.62
N SER A 298 3.85 49.74 -5.31
CA SER A 298 4.54 48.61 -4.68
C SER A 298 3.66 47.36 -4.66
N ILE A 299 2.39 47.52 -4.29
CA ILE A 299 1.41 46.41 -4.29
C ILE A 299 1.18 45.87 -5.71
N GLN A 300 1.10 46.75 -6.72
CA GLN A 300 0.95 46.30 -8.11
C GLN A 300 2.19 45.56 -8.63
N ALA A 301 3.40 45.98 -8.24
CA ALA A 301 4.63 45.28 -8.59
C ALA A 301 4.70 43.89 -7.94
N GLU A 302 4.27 43.76 -6.69
CA GLU A 302 4.18 42.47 -5.99
C GLU A 302 3.13 41.54 -6.57
N ARG A 303 1.96 42.08 -6.94
CA ARG A 303 0.92 41.30 -7.62
C ARG A 303 1.41 40.76 -8.96
N ALA A 304 2.13 41.59 -9.73
CA ALA A 304 2.76 41.15 -10.98
C ALA A 304 3.81 40.05 -10.75
N HIS A 305 4.62 40.15 -9.68
CA HIS A 305 5.60 39.12 -9.33
C HIS A 305 4.94 37.79 -8.91
N LEU A 306 3.84 37.82 -8.17
CA LEU A 306 3.06 36.64 -7.81
C LEU A 306 2.39 35.99 -9.03
N ASP A 307 1.88 36.80 -9.97
CA ASP A 307 1.32 36.32 -11.23
C ASP A 307 2.39 35.65 -12.12
N ASP A 308 3.62 36.17 -12.13
CA ASP A 308 4.77 35.56 -12.83
C ASP A 308 5.18 34.21 -12.19
N ILE A 309 5.20 34.12 -10.85
CA ILE A 309 5.46 32.85 -10.13
C ILE A 309 4.38 31.81 -10.46
N ARG A 310 3.11 32.23 -10.46
CA ARG A 310 1.97 31.38 -10.79
C ARG A 310 2.06 30.85 -12.22
N ALA A 311 2.36 31.72 -13.19
CA ALA A 311 2.55 31.33 -14.59
C ALA A 311 3.72 30.33 -14.77
N GLY A 312 4.80 30.50 -14.00
CA GLY A 312 5.93 29.57 -13.98
C GLY A 312 5.57 28.18 -13.43
N LEU A 313 4.72 28.11 -12.40
CA LEU A 313 4.22 26.86 -11.84
C LEU A 313 3.27 26.15 -12.81
N ASP A 314 2.31 26.86 -13.40
CA ASP A 314 1.36 26.31 -14.36
C ASP A 314 2.07 25.70 -15.59
N MET A 315 3.12 26.36 -16.09
CA MET A 315 3.95 25.84 -17.19
C MET A 315 4.68 24.54 -16.81
N ARG A 316 5.24 24.45 -15.59
CA ARG A 316 5.94 23.23 -15.12
C ARG A 316 4.97 22.06 -14.90
N ILE A 317 3.78 22.33 -14.38
CA ILE A 317 2.71 21.33 -14.22
C ILE A 317 2.28 20.79 -15.58
N SER A 318 2.06 21.68 -16.56
CA SER A 318 1.66 21.28 -17.92
C SER A 318 2.72 20.42 -18.62
N LEU A 319 4.01 20.76 -18.48
CA LEU A 319 5.12 19.96 -19.01
C LEU A 319 5.19 18.56 -18.38
N ALA A 320 4.99 18.45 -17.07
CA ALA A 320 4.97 17.17 -16.36
C ALA A 320 3.79 16.29 -16.81
N GLN A 321 2.61 16.88 -17.03
CA GLN A 321 1.43 16.19 -17.55
C GLN A 321 1.66 15.64 -18.97
N GLU A 322 2.31 16.41 -19.85
CA GLU A 322 2.66 15.97 -21.20
C GLU A 322 3.66 14.81 -21.20
N GLN A 323 4.67 14.85 -20.31
CA GLN A 323 5.64 13.76 -20.14
C GLN A 323 4.98 12.47 -19.64
N ILE A 324 4.07 12.56 -18.68
CA ILE A 324 3.30 11.41 -18.18
C ILE A 324 2.46 10.80 -19.29
N HIS A 325 1.75 11.62 -20.07
CA HIS A 325 0.93 11.14 -21.18
C HIS A 325 1.78 10.41 -22.25
N SER A 326 2.98 10.92 -22.54
CA SER A 326 3.93 10.25 -23.45
C SER A 326 4.37 8.87 -22.94
N LEU A 327 4.62 8.74 -21.63
CA LEU A 327 4.99 7.47 -20.99
C LEU A 327 3.83 6.46 -21.02
N GLU A 328 2.60 6.89 -20.79
CA GLU A 328 1.41 6.03 -20.89
C GLU A 328 1.21 5.46 -22.29
N LEU A 329 1.41 6.29 -23.33
CA LEU A 329 1.30 5.85 -24.71
C LEU A 329 2.34 4.76 -25.03
N ARG A 330 3.59 4.95 -24.61
CA ARG A 330 4.68 3.98 -24.80
C ARG A 330 4.44 2.68 -24.00
N ALA A 331 3.89 2.78 -22.78
CA ALA A 331 3.52 1.62 -21.98
C ALA A 331 2.42 0.79 -22.64
N ARG A 332 1.42 1.44 -23.27
CA ARG A 332 0.38 0.77 -24.05
C ARG A 332 0.96 0.05 -25.28
N GLU A 333 1.86 0.70 -26.02
CA GLU A 333 2.56 0.09 -27.15
C GLU A 333 3.38 -1.16 -26.73
N SER A 334 4.07 -1.09 -25.59
CA SER A 334 4.80 -2.22 -25.03
C SER A 334 3.88 -3.36 -24.56
N ALA A 335 2.72 -3.05 -23.99
CA ALA A 335 1.74 -4.05 -23.58
C ALA A 335 1.13 -4.78 -24.79
N GLU A 336 0.88 -4.05 -25.89
CA GLU A 336 0.42 -4.63 -27.14
C GLU A 336 1.48 -5.54 -27.77
N ALA A 337 2.76 -5.15 -27.74
CA ALA A 337 3.89 -5.98 -28.18
C ALA A 337 4.01 -7.28 -27.35
N GLY A 338 3.88 -7.20 -26.02
CA GLY A 338 3.87 -8.37 -25.13
C GLY A 338 2.66 -9.29 -25.33
N SER A 339 1.50 -8.74 -25.72
CA SER A 339 0.34 -9.53 -26.11
C SER A 339 0.59 -10.33 -27.39
N LYS A 340 1.17 -9.70 -28.43
CA LYS A 340 1.56 -10.37 -29.69
C LYS A 340 2.63 -11.45 -29.46
N GLN A 341 3.54 -11.24 -28.51
CA GLN A 341 4.54 -12.23 -28.12
C GLN A 341 3.90 -13.48 -27.47
N ARG A 342 2.93 -13.30 -26.56
CA ARG A 342 2.19 -14.40 -25.93
C ARG A 342 1.39 -15.21 -26.96
N GLU A 343 0.74 -14.55 -27.91
CA GLU A 343 0.04 -15.22 -29.01
C GLU A 343 0.99 -16.06 -29.88
N THR A 344 2.20 -15.54 -30.13
CA THR A 344 3.25 -16.25 -30.89
C THR A 344 3.76 -17.48 -30.16
N LEU A 345 4.01 -17.38 -28.84
CA LEU A 345 4.43 -18.51 -28.00
C LEU A 345 3.34 -19.57 -27.87
N GLN A 346 2.07 -19.17 -27.73
CA GLN A 346 0.93 -20.09 -27.73
C GLN A 346 0.81 -20.86 -29.05
N ARG A 347 0.96 -20.18 -30.19
CA ARG A 347 1.01 -20.84 -31.51
C ARG A 347 2.19 -21.82 -31.62
N LEU A 348 3.34 -21.49 -31.03
CA LEU A 348 4.50 -22.39 -31.05
C LEU A 348 4.24 -23.65 -30.21
N SER A 349 3.68 -23.48 -29.01
CA SER A 349 3.28 -24.57 -28.12
C SER A 349 2.23 -25.50 -28.77
N GLN A 350 1.21 -24.92 -29.41
CA GLN A 350 0.19 -25.70 -30.12
C GLN A 350 0.79 -26.52 -31.27
N ASN A 351 1.72 -25.92 -32.04
CA ASN A 351 2.41 -26.63 -33.12
C ASN A 351 3.24 -27.81 -32.59
N ILE A 352 3.89 -27.66 -31.43
CA ILE A 352 4.65 -28.75 -30.79
C ILE A 352 3.72 -29.88 -30.36
N GLN A 353 2.57 -29.55 -29.76
CA GLN A 353 1.55 -30.52 -29.36
C GLN A 353 0.94 -31.25 -30.55
N ASP A 354 0.67 -30.56 -31.66
CA ASP A 354 0.14 -31.16 -32.89
C ASP A 354 1.14 -32.12 -33.54
N VAL A 355 2.45 -31.81 -33.48
CA VAL A 355 3.52 -32.70 -33.97
C VAL A 355 3.62 -33.94 -33.07
N ALA A 356 3.56 -33.78 -31.75
CA ALA A 356 3.57 -34.90 -30.80
C ALA A 356 2.34 -35.81 -30.98
N ALA A 357 1.15 -35.23 -31.18
CA ALA A 357 -0.08 -35.97 -31.43
C ALA A 357 -0.06 -36.73 -32.77
N LYS A 358 0.54 -36.15 -33.81
CA LYS A 358 0.75 -36.83 -35.10
C LYS A 358 1.76 -37.97 -35.01
N ALA A 359 2.84 -37.80 -34.25
CA ALA A 359 3.83 -38.85 -33.99
C ALA A 359 3.21 -40.02 -33.21
N SER A 360 2.36 -39.73 -32.21
CA SER A 360 1.64 -40.74 -31.43
C SER A 360 0.63 -41.54 -32.28
N LYS A 361 -0.07 -40.90 -33.22
CA LYS A 361 -1.02 -41.57 -34.14
C LYS A 361 -0.36 -42.44 -35.20
N GLN A 362 0.95 -42.32 -35.44
CA GLN A 362 1.69 -43.13 -36.40
C GLN A 362 2.35 -44.39 -35.81
N GLN A 363 2.14 -44.69 -34.51
CA GLN A 363 2.58 -45.98 -33.97
C GLN A 363 1.70 -47.13 -34.50
N VAL A 364 2.37 -47.98 -35.26
CA VAL A 364 1.88 -49.18 -35.95
C VAL A 364 1.42 -50.24 -34.95
N GLY A 365 0.28 -50.87 -35.23
CA GLY A 365 -0.29 -51.94 -34.41
C GLY A 365 0.62 -53.18 -34.25
N PRO A 366 0.38 -54.02 -33.23
CA PRO A 366 1.25 -55.13 -32.87
C PRO A 366 1.14 -56.25 -33.91
N GLY A 367 2.07 -56.30 -34.85
CA GLY A 367 2.09 -57.36 -35.88
C GLY A 367 3.16 -57.25 -36.97
N VAL A 368 4.28 -56.56 -36.76
CA VAL A 368 5.34 -56.46 -37.77
C VAL A 368 6.64 -57.06 -37.24
N SER A 369 7.20 -58.01 -37.99
CA SER A 369 8.43 -58.71 -37.64
C SER A 369 9.67 -57.81 -37.70
N PRO A 370 10.74 -58.11 -36.94
CA PRO A 370 11.92 -57.24 -36.78
C PRO A 370 12.71 -56.93 -38.06
N SER A 371 12.42 -57.59 -39.18
CA SER A 371 13.16 -57.49 -40.45
C SER A 371 12.76 -56.34 -41.39
N LYS A 372 11.87 -55.43 -40.98
CA LYS A 372 11.42 -54.28 -41.80
C LYS A 372 11.78 -52.90 -41.24
N LEU A 373 12.59 -52.82 -40.20
CA LEU A 373 12.94 -51.56 -39.50
C LEU A 373 14.15 -50.81 -40.08
N GLU A 374 14.86 -51.35 -41.08
CA GLU A 374 16.06 -50.70 -41.67
C GLU A 374 15.78 -49.78 -42.88
N ALA A 375 14.51 -49.45 -43.17
CA ALA A 375 14.16 -48.66 -44.36
C ALA A 375 13.46 -47.31 -44.07
N PHE A 376 13.63 -46.76 -42.86
CA PHE A 376 13.04 -45.46 -42.46
C PHE A 376 14.13 -44.44 -42.11
N GLU A 377 14.95 -44.06 -43.09
CA GLU A 377 15.77 -42.84 -43.04
C GLU A 377 15.23 -41.80 -44.04
N GLY A 378 14.68 -40.71 -43.51
CA GLY A 378 14.14 -39.54 -44.22
C GLY A 378 12.60 -39.45 -44.16
N PRO A 379 11.95 -38.27 -43.92
CA PRO A 379 12.41 -36.89 -43.82
C PRO A 379 12.05 -36.25 -42.46
N GLY A 380 12.85 -36.47 -41.42
CA GLY A 380 12.60 -35.94 -40.06
C GLY A 380 13.41 -34.69 -39.70
N GLU A 381 14.66 -34.62 -40.16
CA GLU A 381 15.62 -33.56 -39.76
C GLU A 381 15.19 -32.15 -40.18
N GLY A 382 14.48 -32.00 -41.30
CA GLY A 382 14.03 -30.71 -41.79
C GLY A 382 12.89 -30.07 -40.98
N HIS A 383 12.18 -30.83 -40.14
CA HIS A 383 11.14 -30.28 -39.26
C HIS A 383 11.71 -29.86 -37.90
N VAL A 384 12.62 -30.65 -37.34
CA VAL A 384 13.33 -30.33 -36.09
C VAL A 384 14.18 -29.07 -36.27
N ARG A 385 14.96 -28.99 -37.34
CA ARG A 385 15.77 -27.81 -37.66
C ARG A 385 14.94 -26.53 -37.88
N ARG A 386 13.72 -26.64 -38.43
CA ARG A 386 12.80 -25.51 -38.59
C ARG A 386 12.14 -25.08 -37.27
N LEU A 387 12.01 -25.98 -36.29
CA LEU A 387 11.56 -25.64 -34.94
C LEU A 387 12.69 -24.98 -34.15
N GLU A 388 13.92 -25.47 -34.27
CA GLU A 388 15.12 -24.86 -33.69
C GLU A 388 15.36 -23.44 -34.22
N GLU A 389 15.31 -23.23 -35.55
CA GLU A 389 15.43 -21.88 -36.14
C GLU A 389 14.28 -20.92 -35.78
N ARG A 390 13.11 -21.45 -35.37
CA ARG A 390 11.99 -20.63 -34.88
C ARG A 390 12.12 -20.32 -33.40
N LEU A 391 12.73 -21.22 -32.63
CA LEU A 391 13.07 -21.03 -31.23
C LEU A 391 14.20 -20.00 -31.08
N GLU A 392 15.29 -20.10 -31.85
CA GLU A 392 16.38 -19.12 -31.86
C GLU A 392 15.89 -17.71 -32.24
N ARG A 393 14.97 -17.59 -33.22
CA ARG A 393 14.36 -16.30 -33.58
C ARG A 393 13.45 -15.74 -32.48
N ALA A 394 12.75 -16.59 -31.73
CA ALA A 394 11.96 -16.17 -30.59
C ALA A 394 12.85 -15.70 -29.42
N GLU A 395 13.99 -16.36 -29.20
CA GLU A 395 14.99 -15.99 -28.20
C GLU A 395 15.70 -14.66 -28.53
N MET A 396 16.07 -14.44 -29.80
CA MET A 396 16.61 -13.15 -30.26
C MET A 396 15.61 -12.00 -30.06
N PHE A 397 14.35 -12.19 -30.47
CA PHE A 397 13.31 -11.17 -30.30
C PHE A 397 12.99 -10.89 -28.82
N GLN A 398 13.15 -11.89 -27.96
CA GLN A 398 13.02 -11.74 -26.51
C GLN A 398 14.19 -10.97 -25.88
N ALA A 399 15.43 -11.16 -26.36
CA ALA A 399 16.59 -10.38 -25.93
C ALA A 399 16.44 -8.88 -26.31
N ASP A 400 15.94 -8.59 -27.50
CA ASP A 400 15.66 -7.22 -27.95
C ASP A 400 14.57 -6.55 -27.09
N SER A 401 13.50 -7.27 -26.76
CA SER A 401 12.43 -6.81 -25.84
C SER A 401 12.98 -6.49 -24.43
N GLN A 402 13.88 -7.34 -23.91
CA GLN A 402 14.49 -7.15 -22.60
C GLN A 402 15.43 -5.93 -22.56
N SER A 403 16.15 -5.67 -23.65
CA SER A 403 17.01 -4.48 -23.78
C SER A 403 16.20 -3.18 -23.84
N LEU A 404 15.07 -3.17 -24.55
CA LEU A 404 14.10 -2.07 -24.58
C LEU A 404 13.52 -1.79 -23.19
N TRP A 405 13.18 -2.84 -22.45
CA TRP A 405 12.64 -2.72 -21.10
C TRP A 405 13.67 -2.19 -20.09
N GLN A 406 14.94 -2.60 -20.19
CA GLN A 406 16.03 -2.06 -19.36
C GLN A 406 16.26 -0.56 -19.60
N VAL A 407 16.26 -0.12 -20.87
CA VAL A 407 16.39 1.30 -21.23
C VAL A 407 15.19 2.11 -20.71
N GLN A 408 13.99 1.55 -20.76
CA GLN A 408 12.79 2.18 -20.20
C GLN A 408 12.86 2.29 -18.68
N SER A 409 13.23 1.21 -17.97
CA SER A 409 13.40 1.19 -16.51
C SER A 409 14.44 2.21 -16.04
N LEU A 410 15.52 2.40 -16.78
CA LEU A 410 16.53 3.44 -16.51
C LEU A 410 15.97 4.85 -16.67
N ASN A 411 15.30 5.16 -17.78
CA ASN A 411 14.68 6.47 -18.00
C ASN A 411 13.64 6.81 -16.93
N ILE A 412 12.88 5.81 -16.48
CA ILE A 412 11.87 5.97 -15.42
C ILE A 412 12.53 6.17 -14.06
N LYS A 413 13.59 5.41 -13.72
CA LYS A 413 14.35 5.64 -12.48
C LYS A 413 14.95 7.04 -12.42
N THR A 414 15.49 7.54 -13.53
CA THR A 414 15.97 8.92 -13.63
C THR A 414 14.84 9.93 -13.42
N LEU A 415 13.66 9.71 -14.02
CA LEU A 415 12.50 10.59 -13.85
C LEU A 415 11.93 10.53 -12.42
N THR A 416 11.91 9.35 -11.80
CA THR A 416 11.51 9.12 -10.41
C THR A 416 12.51 9.75 -9.45
N GLU A 417 13.82 9.71 -9.74
CA GLU A 417 14.85 10.41 -8.97
C GLU A 417 14.78 11.93 -9.15
N GLU A 418 14.50 12.44 -10.36
CA GLU A 418 14.23 13.85 -10.62
C GLU A 418 12.98 14.33 -9.85
N LEU A 419 11.87 13.59 -9.90
CA LEU A 419 10.64 13.89 -9.15
C LEU A 419 10.79 13.69 -7.62
N ARG A 420 11.61 12.72 -7.18
CA ARG A 420 11.94 12.47 -5.76
C ARG A 420 12.94 13.49 -5.23
N SER A 421 13.73 14.13 -6.10
CA SER A 421 14.58 15.27 -5.78
C SER A 421 13.82 16.60 -5.84
N ALA A 422 12.73 16.73 -6.59
CA ALA A 422 11.90 17.94 -6.57
C ALA A 422 11.34 18.43 -5.20
N PRO A 423 11.25 17.65 -4.09
CA PRO A 423 10.78 18.15 -2.80
C PRO A 423 11.67 19.25 -2.19
N TRP A 424 12.97 19.28 -2.49
CA TRP A 424 13.80 20.41 -2.03
C TRP A 424 13.49 21.69 -2.78
N ALA A 425 13.08 21.66 -4.05
CA ALA A 425 12.66 22.85 -4.79
C ALA A 425 11.36 23.47 -4.25
N ILE A 426 10.45 22.66 -3.69
CA ILE A 426 9.21 23.15 -3.06
C ILE A 426 9.50 23.71 -1.66
N SER A 427 10.30 23.01 -0.84
CA SER A 427 10.74 23.53 0.46
C SER A 427 11.65 24.76 0.32
N GLU A 428 12.42 24.86 -0.75
CA GLU A 428 13.27 26.01 -1.08
C GLU A 428 12.44 27.17 -1.59
N LEU A 429 11.45 26.94 -2.46
CA LEU A 429 10.45 27.96 -2.84
C LEU A 429 9.59 28.41 -1.65
N GLU A 430 9.21 27.51 -0.76
CA GLU A 430 8.46 27.83 0.46
C GLU A 430 9.34 28.59 1.46
N CYS A 431 10.62 28.25 1.59
CA CYS A 431 11.60 28.99 2.38
C CYS A 431 11.93 30.36 1.78
N GLU A 432 12.08 30.47 0.45
CA GLU A 432 12.29 31.75 -0.26
C GLU A 432 11.05 32.64 -0.11
N LEU A 433 9.85 32.08 -0.27
CA LEU A 433 8.59 32.80 -0.07
C LEU A 433 8.41 33.22 1.38
N LYS A 434 8.71 32.35 2.36
CA LYS A 434 8.67 32.68 3.80
C LYS A 434 9.73 33.72 4.18
N ALA A 435 10.93 33.66 3.60
CA ALA A 435 12.00 34.61 3.85
C ALA A 435 11.70 35.99 3.23
N LEU A 436 11.15 36.02 2.02
CA LEU A 436 10.67 37.25 1.37
C LEU A 436 9.52 37.89 2.17
N LEU A 437 8.52 37.10 2.58
CA LEU A 437 7.41 37.58 3.40
C LEU A 437 7.86 38.04 4.80
N ALA A 438 8.80 37.34 5.43
CA ALA A 438 9.34 37.73 6.73
C ALA A 438 10.13 39.05 6.65
N GLY A 439 11.00 39.19 5.63
CA GLY A 439 11.77 40.42 5.41
C GLY A 439 10.86 41.64 5.15
N GLN A 440 9.80 41.47 4.37
CA GLN A 440 8.87 42.57 4.06
C GLN A 440 7.96 42.95 5.23
N VAL A 441 7.52 41.99 6.04
CA VAL A 441 6.76 42.28 7.27
C VAL A 441 7.65 43.02 8.26
N GLU A 442 8.94 42.65 8.37
CA GLU A 442 9.91 43.36 9.21
C GLU A 442 10.20 44.78 8.69
N ASP A 443 10.40 44.97 7.39
CA ASP A 443 10.66 46.30 6.80
C ASP A 443 9.44 47.23 6.89
N SER A 444 8.24 46.69 6.65
CA SER A 444 6.98 47.44 6.76
C SER A 444 6.63 47.76 8.22
N ALA A 445 6.86 46.81 9.13
CA ALA A 445 6.71 47.03 10.56
C ALA A 445 7.74 48.02 11.10
N ALA A 446 8.99 48.00 10.61
CA ALA A 446 10.03 48.96 10.99
C ALA A 446 9.70 50.38 10.52
N ALA A 447 9.18 50.54 9.29
CA ALA A 447 8.73 51.83 8.77
C ALA A 447 7.54 52.39 9.58
N LEU A 448 6.54 51.55 9.89
CA LEU A 448 5.39 51.94 10.72
C LEU A 448 5.78 52.21 12.17
N HIS A 449 6.70 51.44 12.74
CA HIS A 449 7.24 51.65 14.07
C HIS A 449 8.06 52.94 14.16
N SER A 450 8.81 53.30 13.11
CA SER A 450 9.52 54.58 13.04
C SER A 450 8.55 55.77 12.98
N VAL A 451 7.45 55.67 12.24
CA VAL A 451 6.40 56.71 12.21
C VAL A 451 5.67 56.82 13.55
N ALA A 452 5.34 55.68 14.17
CA ALA A 452 4.72 55.63 15.49
C ALA A 452 5.64 56.19 16.60
N GLN A 453 6.93 55.85 16.60
CA GLN A 453 7.92 56.39 17.52
C GLN A 453 8.11 57.91 17.37
N MET A 454 7.99 58.46 16.15
CA MET A 454 8.03 59.91 15.96
C MET A 454 6.77 60.61 16.51
N ILE A 455 5.59 59.98 16.37
CA ILE A 455 4.33 60.49 16.95
C ILE A 455 4.38 60.40 18.48
N GLU A 456 4.87 59.30 19.03
CA GLU A 456 5.03 59.08 20.47
C GLU A 456 6.13 59.96 21.07
N ALA A 457 7.25 60.21 20.38
CA ALA A 457 8.27 61.16 20.82
C ALA A 457 7.79 62.63 20.79
N GLY A 458 6.78 62.92 19.96
CA GLY A 458 6.04 64.19 20.00
C GLY A 458 5.09 64.28 21.21
N ALA A 459 4.49 63.17 21.62
CA ALA A 459 3.55 63.08 22.76
C ALA A 459 4.25 62.92 24.12
N ALA A 460 5.41 62.27 24.19
CA ALA A 460 6.15 61.94 25.41
C ALA A 460 6.96 63.10 26.01
N ARG A 461 6.80 64.34 25.51
CA ARG A 461 7.32 65.55 26.16
C ARG A 461 6.43 66.06 27.31
N THR A 462 5.40 65.30 27.66
CA THR A 462 4.52 65.55 28.80
C THR A 462 4.39 64.26 29.60
N GLU A 463 4.73 64.34 30.89
CA GLU A 463 4.63 63.30 31.95
C GLU A 463 5.90 62.46 32.23
N ILE A 464 6.46 62.62 33.43
CA ILE A 464 7.55 61.82 34.01
C ILE A 464 7.18 61.46 35.46
N GLU A 465 7.07 60.17 35.79
CA GLU A 465 7.30 59.60 37.14
C GLU A 465 8.01 58.24 37.04
N PRO A 466 8.89 57.84 37.99
CA PRO A 466 9.75 56.65 37.85
C PRO A 466 9.30 55.44 38.69
N ARG A 467 9.58 54.21 38.19
CA ARG A 467 9.40 52.94 38.92
C ARG A 467 10.69 52.11 38.94
N ASP A 468 10.96 51.51 40.11
CA ASP A 468 12.18 50.82 40.57
C ASP A 468 12.23 49.31 40.19
N PRO A 469 13.38 48.72 39.80
CA PRO A 469 13.47 47.29 39.45
C PRO A 469 14.30 46.47 40.45
N ARG A 470 13.64 45.72 41.36
CA ARG A 470 14.25 44.59 42.11
C ARG A 470 13.22 43.51 42.47
N ALA A 471 13.07 42.50 41.62
CA ALA A 471 12.48 41.20 41.99
C ALA A 471 12.78 40.15 40.91
N SER A 472 13.89 39.40 41.04
CA SER A 472 14.12 38.21 40.20
C SER A 472 15.04 37.14 40.79
N GLU A 473 15.41 37.20 42.08
CA GLU A 473 16.31 36.19 42.69
C GLU A 473 15.65 35.30 43.78
N GLU A 474 14.40 35.55 44.18
CA GLU A 474 13.72 34.74 45.23
C GLU A 474 12.98 33.50 44.72
N GLU A 475 12.79 33.33 43.41
CA GLU A 475 12.00 32.20 42.87
C GLU A 475 12.80 30.91 42.67
N LYS A 476 14.13 30.97 42.62
CA LYS A 476 14.96 29.77 42.36
C LYS A 476 15.24 28.92 43.61
N SER A 477 15.07 29.47 44.82
CA SER A 477 15.36 28.77 46.08
C SER A 477 14.20 27.92 46.61
N LYS A 478 12.96 28.14 46.15
CA LYS A 478 11.77 27.42 46.65
C LYS A 478 11.47 26.12 45.91
N ALA A 479 12.04 25.92 44.72
CA ALA A 479 11.80 24.72 43.90
C ALA A 479 12.50 23.46 44.45
N HIS A 480 13.69 23.59 45.05
CA HIS A 480 14.49 22.42 45.45
C HIS A 480 14.08 21.81 46.80
N ALA A 481 13.42 22.58 47.66
CA ALA A 481 12.92 22.10 48.96
C ALA A 481 11.60 21.31 48.85
N ALA A 482 10.80 21.56 47.80
CA ALA A 482 9.56 20.83 47.54
C ALA A 482 9.82 19.41 47.01
N GLU A 483 10.87 19.24 46.22
CA GLU A 483 11.24 17.97 45.58
C GLU A 483 11.73 16.91 46.58
N GLN A 484 12.44 17.32 47.64
CA GLN A 484 12.93 16.41 48.68
C GLN A 484 11.86 15.92 49.67
N LEU A 485 10.80 16.71 49.90
CA LEU A 485 9.66 16.31 50.74
C LEU A 485 8.71 15.34 50.00
N GLN A 486 8.67 15.41 48.68
CA GLN A 486 7.81 14.57 47.85
C GLN A 486 8.33 13.12 47.73
N THR A 487 9.65 12.92 47.66
CA THR A 487 10.25 11.57 47.61
C THR A 487 10.04 10.77 48.91
N GLN A 488 9.96 11.44 50.07
CA GLN A 488 9.71 10.78 51.35
C GLN A 488 8.23 10.40 51.58
N ALA A 489 7.29 11.12 50.95
CA ALA A 489 5.86 10.81 51.04
C ALA A 489 5.48 9.56 50.21
N ILE A 490 6.14 9.34 49.07
CA ILE A 490 5.87 8.20 48.16
C ILE A 490 6.29 6.86 48.79
N GLN A 491 7.33 6.85 49.62
CA GLN A 491 7.77 5.62 50.31
C GLN A 491 6.83 5.17 51.45
N GLN A 492 5.94 6.04 51.94
CA GLN A 492 5.06 5.73 53.07
C GLN A 492 3.64 5.27 52.67
N ALA A 493 3.32 5.22 51.38
CA ALA A 493 2.01 4.82 50.87
C ALA A 493 2.06 3.63 49.88
N ALA A 494 2.97 2.67 50.10
CA ALA A 494 3.19 1.52 49.22
C ALA A 494 2.03 0.51 49.26
N SER A 495 0.94 0.84 48.59
CA SER A 495 -0.20 -0.06 48.35
C SER A 495 0.22 -1.14 47.35
N LYS A 496 0.28 -2.40 47.79
CA LYS A 496 0.44 -3.55 46.91
C LYS A 496 -0.84 -3.77 46.11
N LEU A 497 -0.76 -4.05 44.81
CA LEU A 497 -1.92 -4.44 43.99
C LEU A 497 -1.84 -5.92 43.63
N ILE A 498 -2.99 -6.58 43.54
CA ILE A 498 -3.12 -7.93 42.97
C ILE A 498 -4.02 -7.83 41.73
N VAL A 499 -3.48 -8.24 40.59
CA VAL A 499 -4.21 -8.31 39.31
C VAL A 499 -4.60 -9.76 39.05
N SER A 500 -5.91 -10.00 38.86
CA SER A 500 -6.50 -11.33 38.67
C SER A 500 -7.60 -11.31 37.61
N GLY A 501 -8.03 -12.49 37.14
CA GLY A 501 -8.96 -12.60 36.00
C GLY A 501 -8.30 -12.30 34.66
N CYS A 502 -9.05 -11.96 33.60
CA CYS A 502 -8.67 -11.86 32.18
C CYS A 502 -9.09 -13.11 31.37
N GLN A 503 -10.10 -12.97 30.51
CA GLN A 503 -10.62 -13.97 29.58
C GLN A 503 -9.66 -14.21 28.41
N ASN A 504 -8.88 -13.21 28.00
CA ASN A 504 -7.86 -13.38 26.98
C ASN A 504 -6.65 -14.14 27.56
N GLU A 505 -6.48 -15.42 27.23
CA GLU A 505 -5.44 -16.28 27.80
C GLU A 505 -4.01 -15.79 27.52
N THR A 506 -3.77 -15.22 26.32
CA THR A 506 -2.45 -14.70 25.93
C THR A 506 -2.05 -13.52 26.80
N VAL A 507 -2.96 -12.55 26.99
CA VAL A 507 -2.70 -11.37 27.83
C VAL A 507 -2.71 -11.73 29.31
N ALA A 508 -3.54 -12.68 29.72
CA ALA A 508 -3.66 -13.14 31.10
C ALA A 508 -2.31 -13.59 31.70
N GLY A 509 -1.49 -14.34 30.96
CA GLY A 509 -0.16 -14.76 31.42
C GLY A 509 0.82 -13.60 31.64
N ILE A 510 0.60 -12.49 30.92
CA ILE A 510 1.44 -11.29 30.97
C ILE A 510 1.02 -10.36 32.12
N VAL A 511 -0.28 -10.15 32.32
CA VAL A 511 -0.75 -9.10 33.24
C VAL A 511 -1.15 -9.59 34.64
N ARG A 512 -1.50 -10.87 34.82
CA ARG A 512 -1.83 -11.41 36.16
C ARG A 512 -0.60 -11.44 37.06
N GLY A 513 -0.74 -10.98 38.29
CA GLY A 513 0.36 -11.01 39.26
C GLY A 513 0.22 -9.97 40.36
N GLU A 514 1.26 -9.87 41.18
CA GLU A 514 1.37 -8.87 42.22
C GLU A 514 2.15 -7.66 41.70
N TYR A 515 1.71 -6.45 42.04
CA TYR A 515 2.34 -5.21 41.62
C TYR A 515 2.66 -4.32 42.83
N VAL A 516 3.79 -3.62 42.73
CA VAL A 516 4.26 -2.68 43.75
C VAL A 516 4.48 -1.30 43.12
N ALA A 517 4.09 -0.24 43.83
CA ALA A 517 4.35 1.13 43.37
C ALA A 517 5.87 1.37 43.26
N THR A 518 6.32 1.93 42.14
CA THR A 518 7.75 2.12 41.83
C THR A 518 8.12 3.55 41.44
N SER A 519 7.28 4.24 40.70
CA SER A 519 7.52 5.63 40.27
C SER A 519 6.20 6.40 40.13
N GLU A 520 6.22 7.61 39.57
CA GLU A 520 5.02 8.40 39.22
C GLU A 520 5.02 8.77 37.73
N ASN A 521 3.84 8.87 37.12
CA ASN A 521 3.61 9.39 35.77
C ASN A 521 2.36 10.28 35.76
N HIS A 522 2.44 11.48 35.18
CA HIS A 522 1.36 12.49 35.17
C HIS A 522 0.69 12.71 36.55
N GLY A 523 1.50 12.76 37.62
CA GLY A 523 1.02 12.98 38.99
C GLY A 523 0.33 11.78 39.64
N ARG A 524 0.50 10.57 39.09
CA ARG A 524 -0.12 9.33 39.60
C ARG A 524 0.90 8.20 39.73
N PRO A 525 0.72 7.27 40.68
CA PRO A 525 1.66 6.18 40.90
C PRO A 525 1.71 5.21 39.71
N VAL A 526 2.92 4.77 39.39
CA VAL A 526 3.23 3.70 38.44
C VAL A 526 3.53 2.43 39.23
N PHE A 527 2.82 1.35 38.93
CA PHE A 527 2.97 0.07 39.59
C PHE A 527 3.73 -0.90 38.69
N ARG A 528 4.74 -1.59 39.21
CA ARG A 528 5.52 -2.60 38.50
C ARG A 528 5.19 -3.99 39.04
N ARG A 529 4.99 -4.95 38.14
CA ARG A 529 4.81 -6.36 38.51
C ARG A 529 6.05 -6.88 39.24
N THR A 530 5.89 -7.63 40.33
CA THR A 530 7.00 -8.15 41.15
C THR A 530 7.81 -9.23 40.44
N GLU A 531 7.17 -10.03 39.59
CA GLU A 531 7.78 -11.07 38.77
C GLU A 531 7.69 -10.68 37.30
N GLN A 532 8.79 -10.80 36.57
CA GLN A 532 8.81 -10.57 35.13
C GLN A 532 8.04 -11.68 34.40
N SER A 533 7.27 -11.30 33.37
CA SER A 533 6.62 -12.26 32.47
C SER A 533 7.38 -12.29 31.16
N ASN A 534 7.88 -13.46 30.76
CA ASN A 534 8.71 -13.62 29.55
C ASN A 534 9.93 -12.67 29.49
N ASN A 535 10.61 -12.45 30.62
CA ASN A 535 11.72 -11.48 30.76
C ASN A 535 11.36 -10.02 30.42
N MET A 536 10.07 -9.66 30.47
CA MET A 536 9.60 -8.30 30.33
C MET A 536 9.00 -7.82 31.65
N ASP A 537 9.30 -6.56 32.01
CA ASP A 537 8.58 -5.87 33.06
C ASP A 537 7.15 -5.56 32.58
N VAL A 538 6.22 -5.51 33.52
CA VAL A 538 4.83 -5.13 33.24
C VAL A 538 4.47 -4.00 34.19
N LEU A 539 4.13 -2.85 33.62
CA LEU A 539 3.82 -1.62 34.33
C LEU A 539 2.34 -1.28 34.20
N ILE A 540 1.76 -0.74 35.27
CA ILE A 540 0.46 -0.08 35.29
C ILE A 540 0.72 1.42 35.47
N TYR A 541 0.35 2.23 34.50
CA TYR A 541 0.59 3.68 34.53
C TYR A 541 -0.59 4.45 33.95
N PHE A 542 -0.73 5.71 34.36
CA PHE A 542 -1.74 6.63 33.82
C PHE A 542 -1.15 7.46 32.67
N TRP A 543 -1.97 7.84 31.69
CA TRP A 543 -1.66 8.78 30.61
C TRP A 543 -2.69 9.92 30.60
N ASP A 544 -2.23 11.17 30.49
CA ASP A 544 -3.11 12.34 30.47
C ASP A 544 -3.72 12.58 29.06
N ASP A 545 -4.42 13.69 28.88
CA ASP A 545 -5.17 14.01 27.66
C ASP A 545 -4.37 14.80 26.62
N ARG A 546 -3.05 14.92 26.77
CA ARG A 546 -2.20 15.71 25.85
C ARG A 546 -2.22 15.21 24.40
N ASP A 547 -2.35 13.89 24.22
CA ASP A 547 -2.38 13.24 22.90
C ASP A 547 -3.82 12.98 22.43
N GLY A 548 -4.81 13.45 23.19
CA GLY A 548 -6.23 13.29 22.92
C GLY A 548 -6.98 12.58 24.04
N ALA A 549 -8.27 12.89 24.19
CA ALA A 549 -9.10 12.33 25.25
C ALA A 549 -9.25 10.80 25.17
N SER A 550 -9.13 10.22 23.97
CA SER A 550 -9.18 8.77 23.73
C SER A 550 -7.97 8.03 24.29
N PHE A 551 -6.81 8.69 24.42
CA PHE A 551 -5.58 8.13 24.97
C PHE A 551 -5.44 8.34 26.49
N SER A 552 -6.32 9.14 27.09
CA SER A 552 -6.27 9.44 28.51
C SER A 552 -6.90 8.34 29.35
N GLY A 553 -6.13 7.73 30.25
CA GLY A 553 -6.60 6.65 31.13
C GLY A 553 -5.46 5.83 31.73
N TRP A 554 -5.80 4.67 32.28
CA TRP A 554 -4.85 3.71 32.83
C TRP A 554 -4.47 2.63 31.82
N TRP A 555 -3.18 2.31 31.76
CA TRP A 555 -2.58 1.42 30.76
C TRP A 555 -1.74 0.33 31.41
N PHE A 556 -1.73 -0.86 30.81
CA PHE A 556 -0.72 -1.90 31.03
C PHE A 556 0.27 -1.92 29.85
N GLY A 557 1.57 -1.81 30.12
CA GLY A 557 2.62 -1.87 29.09
C GLY A 557 4.00 -2.22 29.65
N PRO A 558 5.00 -2.55 28.79
CA PRO A 558 6.35 -2.90 29.23
C PRO A 558 7.17 -1.69 29.69
N ALA A 559 6.79 -0.50 29.23
CA ALA A 559 7.37 0.78 29.60
C ALA A 559 6.27 1.85 29.61
N VAL A 560 6.45 2.90 30.43
CA VAL A 560 5.54 4.05 30.46
C VAL A 560 5.59 4.74 29.10
N GLY A 561 4.46 4.79 28.39
CA GLY A 561 4.37 5.40 27.06
C GLY A 561 5.01 4.58 25.92
N GLY A 562 5.24 3.28 26.12
CA GLY A 562 5.73 2.41 25.05
C GLY A 562 4.65 2.05 24.03
N ASP A 563 5.05 1.75 22.79
CA ASP A 563 4.13 1.40 21.69
C ASP A 563 3.35 0.09 21.92
N GLN A 564 3.81 -0.75 22.85
CA GLN A 564 3.15 -2.01 23.20
C GLN A 564 2.29 -1.83 24.45
N VAL A 565 1.00 -2.12 24.34
CA VAL A 565 0.04 -2.04 25.44
C VAL A 565 -0.85 -3.29 25.44
N TRP A 566 -1.20 -3.78 26.63
CA TRP A 566 -1.95 -5.04 26.80
C TRP A 566 -3.39 -4.84 27.26
N ALA A 567 -3.62 -3.84 28.09
CA ALA A 567 -4.94 -3.53 28.64
C ALA A 567 -5.07 -2.02 28.86
N TYR A 568 -6.29 -1.51 28.70
CA TYR A 568 -6.60 -0.09 28.83
C TYR A 568 -7.91 0.12 29.62
N SER A 569 -7.94 1.17 30.44
CA SER A 569 -9.17 1.65 31.08
C SER A 569 -9.25 3.18 30.99
N PRO A 570 -10.35 3.77 30.49
CA PRO A 570 -10.48 5.22 30.33
C PRO A 570 -10.72 5.98 31.65
N ASP A 571 -10.70 5.30 32.81
CA ASP A 571 -10.91 5.95 34.11
C ASP A 571 -9.78 6.94 34.42
N LYS A 572 -10.18 8.09 34.99
CA LYS A 572 -9.31 9.17 35.46
C LYS A 572 -9.20 9.19 36.98
N SER A 573 -9.42 8.08 37.68
CA SER A 573 -9.22 7.92 39.13
C SER A 573 -7.75 7.91 39.56
N MET A 574 -7.41 8.44 40.75
CA MET A 574 -6.01 8.60 41.23
C MET A 574 -5.24 7.29 41.42
N VAL A 575 -5.93 6.16 41.43
CA VAL A 575 -5.38 4.80 41.48
C VAL A 575 -6.02 3.97 40.35
N PRO A 576 -5.38 2.89 39.87
CA PRO A 576 -5.94 2.08 38.81
C PRO A 576 -7.34 1.55 39.19
N PRO A 577 -8.33 1.59 38.28
CA PRO A 577 -9.67 1.12 38.55
C PRO A 577 -9.70 -0.39 38.79
N SER A 578 -10.60 -0.84 39.66
CA SER A 578 -10.70 -2.25 40.03
C SER A 578 -11.32 -3.14 38.95
N SER A 579 -11.96 -2.55 37.95
CA SER A 579 -12.69 -3.22 36.85
C SER A 579 -12.72 -2.29 35.62
N GLN A 580 -13.48 -2.65 34.58
CA GLN A 580 -13.61 -1.88 33.32
C GLN A 580 -12.32 -1.79 32.49
N TRP A 581 -11.57 -2.89 32.46
CA TRP A 581 -10.38 -3.04 31.62
C TRP A 581 -10.76 -3.64 30.27
N ARG A 582 -10.35 -2.99 29.18
CA ARG A 582 -10.41 -3.54 27.82
C ARG A 582 -9.20 -4.43 27.60
N VAL A 583 -9.43 -5.68 27.19
CA VAL A 583 -8.34 -6.65 26.92
C VAL A 583 -8.61 -7.45 25.64
N PRO A 584 -7.77 -7.34 24.58
CA PRO A 584 -6.63 -6.42 24.42
C PRO A 584 -7.06 -4.95 24.56
N TYR A 585 -6.12 -4.00 24.59
CA TYR A 585 -6.43 -2.59 24.92
C TYR A 585 -7.55 -1.95 24.07
N ASP A 586 -7.71 -2.39 22.82
CA ASP A 586 -8.72 -2.01 21.84
C ASP A 586 -9.96 -2.94 21.83
N GLY A 587 -9.96 -3.98 22.64
CA GLY A 587 -11.01 -4.98 22.75
C GLY A 587 -12.20 -4.58 23.62
N PRO A 588 -13.16 -5.51 23.82
CA PRO A 588 -14.28 -5.31 24.72
C PRO A 588 -13.80 -5.26 26.18
N VAL A 589 -14.64 -4.67 27.04
CA VAL A 589 -14.42 -4.67 28.49
C VAL A 589 -14.51 -6.10 29.03
N ASP A 590 -13.44 -6.56 29.65
CA ASP A 590 -13.37 -7.87 30.28
C ASP A 590 -13.91 -7.82 31.71
N ALA A 591 -15.14 -8.32 31.89
CA ALA A 591 -15.81 -8.34 33.19
C ALA A 591 -15.11 -9.21 34.25
N SER A 592 -14.23 -10.13 33.84
CA SER A 592 -13.46 -10.96 34.76
C SER A 592 -12.19 -10.28 35.26
N PHE A 593 -11.68 -9.27 34.53
CA PHE A 593 -10.42 -8.61 34.84
C PHE A 593 -10.56 -7.70 36.05
N SER A 594 -9.77 -7.96 37.10
CA SER A 594 -9.85 -7.22 38.37
C SER A 594 -8.49 -6.82 38.91
N VAL A 595 -8.37 -5.54 39.30
CA VAL A 595 -7.22 -4.97 40.00
C VAL A 595 -7.63 -4.67 41.43
N GLN A 596 -7.09 -5.40 42.41
CA GLN A 596 -7.42 -5.22 43.82
C GLN A 596 -6.28 -4.54 44.55
N VAL A 597 -6.57 -3.41 45.20
CA VAL A 597 -5.65 -2.78 46.14
C VAL A 597 -5.63 -3.62 47.41
N VAL A 598 -4.51 -4.25 47.71
CA VAL A 598 -4.30 -4.93 48.99
C VAL A 598 -3.92 -3.88 50.02
N GLY A 599 -4.92 -3.11 50.45
CA GLY A 599 -4.84 -2.35 51.68
C GLY A 599 -4.83 -3.31 52.85
N SER A 600 -4.01 -3.02 53.87
CA SER A 600 -3.82 -3.76 55.11
C SER A 600 -5.13 -4.14 55.84
N GLN A 601 -5.80 -5.21 55.39
CA GLN A 601 -6.91 -5.86 56.10
C GLN A 601 -6.45 -6.67 57.32
N GLU A 602 -5.14 -6.82 57.51
CA GLU A 602 -4.56 -7.46 58.70
C GLU A 602 -4.87 -6.70 60.01
N GLN A 603 -5.13 -5.39 59.96
CA GLN A 603 -5.51 -4.61 61.16
C GLN A 603 -6.99 -4.73 61.54
N GLN A 604 -7.90 -4.97 60.59
CA GLN A 604 -9.34 -5.16 60.91
C GLN A 604 -9.66 -6.58 61.37
N ALA A 605 -8.95 -7.59 60.85
CA ALA A 605 -9.03 -8.96 61.35
C ALA A 605 -8.46 -9.08 62.78
N TYR A 606 -7.37 -8.36 63.10
CA TYR A 606 -6.84 -8.30 64.47
C TYR A 606 -7.78 -7.58 65.44
N GLN A 607 -8.52 -6.55 65.00
CA GLN A 607 -9.48 -5.83 65.85
C GLN A 607 -10.77 -6.63 66.12
N GLN A 608 -11.29 -7.38 65.14
CA GLN A 608 -12.44 -8.27 65.36
C GLN A 608 -12.07 -9.48 66.24
N MET A 609 -10.88 -10.06 66.04
CA MET A 609 -10.41 -11.16 66.89
C MET A 609 -10.08 -10.70 68.31
N ALA A 610 -9.55 -9.47 68.48
CA ALA A 610 -9.33 -8.87 69.81
C ALA A 610 -10.64 -8.51 70.53
N GLN A 611 -11.68 -8.04 69.81
CA GLN A 611 -13.00 -7.80 70.40
C GLN A 611 -13.70 -9.10 70.80
N GLN A 612 -13.60 -10.16 69.99
CA GLN A 612 -14.19 -11.47 70.33
C GLN A 612 -13.47 -12.12 71.53
N ASN A 613 -12.15 -11.93 71.66
CA ASN A 613 -11.37 -12.43 72.80
C ASN A 613 -11.59 -11.61 74.09
N GLN A 614 -11.85 -10.30 73.98
CA GLN A 614 -12.31 -9.47 75.11
C GLN A 614 -13.73 -9.83 75.58
N GLN A 615 -14.63 -10.19 74.65
CA GLN A 615 -15.99 -10.62 74.98
C GLN A 615 -15.99 -11.99 75.68
N TYR A 616 -15.06 -12.88 75.33
CA TYR A 616 -14.86 -14.17 76.00
C TYR A 616 -14.26 -14.01 77.41
N GLN A 617 -13.36 -13.03 77.62
CA GLN A 617 -12.81 -12.72 78.94
C GLN A 617 -13.83 -12.03 79.87
N GLN A 618 -14.74 -11.20 79.34
CA GLN A 618 -15.83 -10.61 80.14
C GLN A 618 -16.93 -11.63 80.49
N ALA A 619 -17.19 -12.62 79.63
CA ALA A 619 -18.11 -13.72 79.92
C ALA A 619 -17.62 -14.65 81.06
N GLN A 620 -16.30 -14.77 81.25
CA GLN A 620 -15.73 -15.58 82.35
C GLN A 620 -15.72 -14.84 83.71
N GLN A 621 -15.75 -13.51 83.72
CA GLN A 621 -15.78 -12.73 84.98
C GLN A 621 -17.20 -12.49 85.53
N GLY A 622 -18.24 -12.75 84.72
CA GLY A 622 -19.65 -12.59 85.12
C GLY A 622 -20.27 -13.75 85.92
N TYR A 623 -19.61 -14.92 86.00
CA TYR A 623 -20.18 -16.10 86.68
C TYR A 623 -19.69 -16.32 88.12
N ALA A 624 -18.93 -15.38 88.69
CA ALA A 624 -18.34 -15.51 90.04
C ALA A 624 -19.04 -14.71 91.15
N GLN A 625 -20.13 -13.98 90.87
CA GLN A 625 -20.86 -13.23 91.89
C GLN A 625 -22.37 -13.37 91.74
N GLY A 626 -22.96 -14.24 92.55
CA GLY A 626 -24.40 -14.20 92.82
C GLY A 626 -25.08 -15.56 92.74
N CYS A 627 -24.91 -16.39 93.77
CA CYS A 627 -25.96 -17.24 94.35
C CYS A 627 -25.38 -18.08 95.49
N GLY A 628 -25.71 -17.72 96.73
CA GLY A 628 -25.86 -18.70 97.81
C GLY A 628 -27.32 -18.69 98.26
N PRO A 629 -27.76 -19.57 99.18
CA PRO A 629 -27.32 -20.94 99.46
C PRO A 629 -28.51 -21.92 99.38
N CYS A 630 -28.35 -23.10 98.77
CA CYS A 630 -29.24 -24.23 99.05
C CYS A 630 -28.46 -25.55 98.99
N ARG A 631 -28.23 -26.13 100.17
CA ARG A 631 -27.97 -27.56 100.40
C ARG A 631 -29.30 -28.34 100.32
N PRO A 632 -29.36 -29.69 100.23
CA PRO A 632 -28.28 -30.69 100.31
C PRO A 632 -28.37 -31.88 99.30
N CYS A 633 -27.25 -32.26 98.68
CA CYS A 633 -26.85 -33.65 98.36
C CYS A 633 -25.41 -33.55 97.83
N GLY A 634 -24.46 -34.44 98.02
CA GLY A 634 -24.44 -35.85 98.39
C GLY A 634 -23.23 -36.41 97.65
N GLN A 635 -22.09 -36.51 98.36
CA GLN A 635 -20.89 -37.30 98.07
C GLN A 635 -20.74 -37.91 96.65
N ALA A 636 -19.92 -37.30 95.76
CA ALA A 636 -19.24 -38.00 94.63
C ALA A 636 -18.42 -37.01 93.75
N GLY A 637 -17.25 -36.51 94.22
CA GLY A 637 -16.49 -35.50 93.43
C GLY A 637 -14.96 -35.58 93.45
N TYR A 638 -14.35 -36.47 94.23
CA TYR A 638 -12.89 -36.45 94.43
C TYR A 638 -12.06 -37.37 93.53
N GLN A 639 -12.67 -38.00 92.50
CA GLN A 639 -11.97 -38.87 91.55
C GLN A 639 -12.01 -38.41 90.08
N GLN A 640 -12.71 -37.33 89.75
CA GLN A 640 -12.77 -36.78 88.37
C GLN A 640 -11.80 -35.61 88.11
N ASN A 641 -11.17 -35.04 89.15
CA ASN A 641 -10.33 -33.84 88.99
C ASN A 641 -8.85 -34.13 88.64
N MET A 642 -8.36 -35.36 88.86
CA MET A 642 -6.99 -35.76 88.48
C MET A 642 -6.86 -36.07 86.98
N GLY A 643 -7.85 -36.73 86.38
CA GLY A 643 -7.81 -37.08 84.95
C GLY A 643 -7.97 -35.88 84.00
N HIS A 644 -8.56 -34.77 84.46
CA HIS A 644 -8.72 -33.57 83.63
C HIS A 644 -7.42 -32.75 83.53
N GLN A 645 -6.59 -32.72 84.57
CA GLN A 645 -5.26 -32.10 84.52
C GLN A 645 -4.28 -32.90 83.65
N GLU A 646 -4.27 -34.23 83.77
CA GLU A 646 -3.44 -35.10 82.92
C GLU A 646 -3.85 -35.01 81.44
N TRP A 647 -5.15 -34.87 81.15
CA TRP A 647 -5.65 -34.67 79.78
C TRP A 647 -5.26 -33.30 79.21
N GLN A 648 -5.30 -32.23 80.02
CA GLN A 648 -4.87 -30.90 79.60
C GLN A 648 -3.34 -30.82 79.37
N GLU A 649 -2.53 -31.46 80.22
CA GLU A 649 -1.08 -31.55 80.00
C GLU A 649 -0.72 -32.43 78.81
N ALA A 650 -1.44 -33.52 78.57
CA ALA A 650 -1.27 -34.35 77.38
C ALA A 650 -1.63 -33.58 76.09
N GLN A 651 -2.72 -32.81 76.09
CA GLN A 651 -3.07 -31.94 74.96
C GLN A 651 -2.00 -30.86 74.73
N ARG A 652 -1.50 -30.22 75.79
CA ARG A 652 -0.47 -29.18 75.66
C ARG A 652 0.83 -29.73 75.08
N ARG A 653 1.28 -30.91 75.53
CA ARG A 653 2.43 -31.62 74.95
C ARG A 653 2.20 -31.98 73.49
N GLN A 654 1.03 -32.49 73.14
CA GLN A 654 0.68 -32.82 71.76
C GLN A 654 0.69 -31.58 70.85
N GLN A 655 0.27 -30.43 71.36
CA GLN A 655 0.26 -29.17 70.62
C GLN A 655 1.66 -28.56 70.47
N GLU A 656 2.51 -28.67 71.49
CA GLU A 656 3.94 -28.31 71.43
C GLU A 656 4.68 -29.19 70.39
N GLU A 657 4.45 -30.51 70.40
CA GLU A 657 4.98 -31.44 69.39
C GLU A 657 4.52 -31.09 67.96
N GLN A 658 3.25 -30.74 67.77
CA GLN A 658 2.72 -30.33 66.45
C GLN A 658 3.34 -29.02 65.95
N ASN A 659 3.50 -28.03 66.82
CA ASN A 659 4.15 -26.76 66.48
C ASN A 659 5.62 -26.96 66.09
N ALA A 660 6.35 -27.78 66.85
CA ALA A 660 7.73 -28.16 66.57
C ALA A 660 7.88 -28.82 65.18
N VAL A 661 6.99 -29.77 64.86
CA VAL A 661 6.95 -30.44 63.54
C VAL A 661 6.68 -29.43 62.41
N GLN A 662 5.79 -28.46 62.62
CA GLN A 662 5.45 -27.46 61.61
C GLN A 662 6.62 -26.50 61.33
N MET A 663 7.35 -26.08 62.36
CA MET A 663 8.53 -25.22 62.19
C MET A 663 9.63 -25.89 61.36
N VAL A 664 9.94 -27.16 61.63
CA VAL A 664 10.92 -27.94 60.85
C VAL A 664 10.46 -28.08 59.39
N ARG A 665 9.17 -28.34 59.15
CA ARG A 665 8.61 -28.44 57.80
C ARG A 665 8.61 -27.12 57.03
N GLN A 666 8.39 -26.00 57.71
CA GLN A 666 8.52 -24.68 57.10
C GLN A 666 9.97 -24.41 56.66
N ALA A 667 10.96 -24.82 57.47
CA ALA A 667 12.37 -24.71 57.10
C ALA A 667 12.74 -25.63 55.91
N ILE A 668 12.24 -26.88 55.90
CA ILE A 668 12.37 -27.79 54.74
C ILE A 668 11.74 -27.17 53.48
N HIS A 669 10.55 -26.57 53.61
CA HIS A 669 9.88 -25.93 52.49
C HIS A 669 10.69 -24.74 51.95
N ARG A 670 11.27 -23.92 52.84
CA ARG A 670 12.17 -22.84 52.45
C ARG A 670 13.37 -23.34 51.65
N VAL A 671 14.01 -24.44 52.06
CA VAL A 671 15.10 -25.07 51.27
C VAL A 671 14.61 -25.48 49.87
N ARG A 672 13.37 -25.96 49.75
CA ARG A 672 12.80 -26.37 48.47
C ARG A 672 12.46 -25.20 47.54
N THR A 673 12.14 -24.02 48.06
CA THR A 673 11.71 -22.87 47.26
C THR A 673 12.78 -21.79 47.07
N THR A 674 13.85 -21.82 47.85
CA THR A 674 14.94 -20.82 47.78
C THR A 674 15.74 -20.96 46.48
N SER A 675 16.27 -19.83 45.97
CA SER A 675 17.13 -19.80 44.77
C SER A 675 18.44 -20.58 45.01
N PRO A 676 19.11 -21.07 43.94
CA PRO A 676 20.36 -21.81 44.06
C PRO A 676 21.48 -21.05 44.79
N GLU A 677 21.51 -19.71 44.74
CA GLU A 677 22.55 -18.91 45.40
C GLU A 677 22.37 -18.83 46.92
N ALA A 678 21.14 -18.81 47.41
CA ALA A 678 20.81 -18.74 48.84
C ALA A 678 20.56 -20.12 49.46
N LEU A 679 20.74 -21.20 48.70
CA LEU A 679 20.42 -22.57 49.09
C LEU A 679 21.28 -23.06 50.26
N ASP A 680 22.58 -22.70 50.29
CA ASP A 680 23.49 -23.08 51.38
C ASP A 680 23.05 -22.47 52.72
N GLN A 681 22.62 -21.21 52.70
CA GLN A 681 22.12 -20.52 53.88
C GLN A 681 20.79 -21.13 54.35
N ALA A 682 19.87 -21.41 53.42
CA ALA A 682 18.60 -22.05 53.75
C ALA A 682 18.81 -23.47 54.34
N CYS A 683 19.76 -24.25 53.81
CA CYS A 683 20.12 -25.55 54.36
C CYS A 683 20.72 -25.45 55.77
N ALA A 684 21.59 -24.46 56.02
CA ALA A 684 22.13 -24.21 57.35
C ALA A 684 21.05 -23.80 58.35
N GLU A 685 20.14 -22.90 57.96
CA GLU A 685 18.98 -22.49 58.78
C GLU A 685 18.07 -23.68 59.11
N MET A 686 17.78 -24.55 58.12
CA MET A 686 17.00 -25.77 58.33
C MET A 686 17.67 -26.71 59.33
N GLN A 687 18.99 -26.91 59.21
CA GLN A 687 19.74 -27.78 60.11
C GLN A 687 19.76 -27.20 61.53
N ASP A 688 19.91 -25.89 61.68
CA ASP A 688 19.87 -25.20 62.97
C ASP A 688 18.48 -25.28 63.63
N VAL A 689 17.40 -25.09 62.86
CA VAL A 689 16.03 -25.24 63.36
C VAL A 689 15.78 -26.68 63.82
N PHE A 690 16.25 -27.68 63.06
CA PHE A 690 16.12 -29.08 63.44
C PHE A 690 16.96 -29.42 64.69
N ASN A 691 18.18 -28.90 64.81
CA ASN A 691 19.04 -29.15 65.98
C ASN A 691 18.46 -28.53 67.27
N LYS A 692 17.79 -27.38 67.17
CA LYS A 692 17.20 -26.67 68.33
C LYS A 692 15.91 -27.32 68.82
N ILE A 693 15.06 -27.79 67.90
CA ILE A 693 13.66 -28.18 68.19
C ILE A 693 13.43 -29.68 67.99
N GLY A 694 14.38 -30.41 67.37
CA GLY A 694 14.21 -31.81 66.97
C GLY A 694 13.89 -32.80 68.10
N SER A 695 14.37 -32.55 69.32
CA SER A 695 14.03 -33.35 70.50
C SER A 695 12.60 -33.14 70.99
N GLU A 696 11.98 -32.00 70.64
CA GLU A 696 10.62 -31.63 71.02
C GLU A 696 9.57 -32.23 70.05
N CYS A 697 9.99 -32.82 68.93
CA CYS A 697 9.11 -33.45 67.94
C CYS A 697 8.60 -34.85 68.33
N GLY A 698 8.92 -35.34 69.53
CA GLY A 698 8.47 -36.63 70.06
C GLY A 698 8.72 -37.81 69.12
N ASN A 699 7.72 -38.69 68.94
CA ASN A 699 7.82 -39.87 68.07
C ASN A 699 7.99 -39.55 66.57
N MET A 700 7.72 -38.31 66.14
CA MET A 700 7.87 -37.88 64.75
C MET A 700 9.31 -37.42 64.41
N GLY A 701 10.18 -37.25 65.42
CA GLY A 701 11.55 -36.74 65.22
C GLY A 701 12.39 -37.55 64.22
N GLN A 702 12.30 -38.89 64.25
CA GLN A 702 13.02 -39.75 63.31
C GLN A 702 12.57 -39.56 61.86
N ARG A 703 11.26 -39.38 61.63
CA ARG A 703 10.71 -39.15 60.30
C ARG A 703 11.12 -37.79 59.76
N LEU A 704 11.11 -36.76 60.60
CA LEU A 704 11.60 -35.42 60.25
C LEU A 704 13.10 -35.41 59.96
N GLN A 705 13.91 -36.17 60.71
CA GLN A 705 15.34 -36.31 60.41
C GLN A 705 15.57 -36.85 58.99
N GLN A 706 14.76 -37.81 58.56
CA GLN A 706 14.79 -38.35 57.20
C GLN A 706 14.33 -37.31 56.16
N GLU A 707 13.30 -36.53 56.45
CA GLU A 707 12.84 -35.44 55.56
C GLU A 707 13.91 -34.33 55.41
N VAL A 708 14.59 -33.95 56.50
CA VAL A 708 15.71 -32.97 56.50
C VAL A 708 16.89 -33.50 55.68
N TYR A 709 17.25 -34.77 55.86
CA TYR A 709 18.30 -35.41 55.07
C TYR A 709 17.97 -35.43 53.57
N GLN A 710 16.75 -35.83 53.21
CA GLN A 710 16.28 -35.82 51.83
C GLN A 710 16.27 -34.40 51.23
N ALA A 711 15.81 -33.39 51.98
CA ALA A 711 15.80 -32.01 51.54
C ALA A 711 17.22 -31.49 51.27
N THR A 712 18.19 -31.89 52.09
CA THR A 712 19.61 -31.53 51.92
C THR A 712 20.21 -32.20 50.68
N GLN A 713 19.89 -33.47 50.41
CA GLN A 713 20.35 -34.15 49.19
C GLN A 713 19.78 -33.51 47.92
N MET A 714 18.46 -33.24 47.90
CA MET A 714 17.82 -32.56 46.77
C MET A 714 18.39 -31.16 46.53
N ALA A 715 18.74 -30.44 47.60
CA ALA A 715 19.39 -29.14 47.50
C ALA A 715 20.79 -29.25 46.87
N ALA A 716 21.60 -30.23 47.29
CA ALA A 716 22.91 -30.48 46.70
C ALA A 716 22.83 -30.84 45.20
N GLU A 717 21.87 -31.69 44.82
CA GLU A 717 21.64 -32.07 43.41
C GLU A 717 21.17 -30.88 42.55
N ARG A 718 20.26 -30.03 43.08
CA ARG A 718 19.84 -28.79 42.43
C ARG A 718 21.00 -27.81 42.20
N LYS A 719 21.93 -27.73 43.15
CA LYS A 719 23.11 -26.86 43.04
C LYS A 719 24.06 -27.35 41.94
N GLU A 720 24.27 -28.66 41.85
CA GLU A 720 25.11 -29.26 40.82
C GLU A 720 24.51 -29.09 39.41
N THR A 721 23.20 -29.33 39.26
CA THR A 721 22.50 -29.10 37.97
C THR A 721 22.54 -27.63 37.55
N TYR A 722 22.37 -26.70 38.48
CA TYR A 722 22.49 -25.27 38.18
C TYR A 722 23.91 -24.85 37.78
N ARG A 723 24.94 -25.44 38.41
CA ARG A 723 26.34 -25.21 38.03
C ARG A 723 26.62 -25.70 36.60
N GLN A 724 26.16 -26.90 36.26
CA GLN A 724 26.32 -27.46 34.91
C GLN A 724 25.60 -26.62 33.86
N GLN A 725 24.38 -26.16 34.15
CA GLN A 725 23.64 -25.26 33.26
C GLN A 725 24.38 -23.93 33.02
N ARG A 726 24.99 -23.33 34.06
CA ARG A 726 25.79 -22.12 33.91
C ARG A 726 27.06 -22.34 33.07
N GLU A 727 27.76 -23.44 33.28
CA GLU A 727 28.95 -23.79 32.50
C GLU A 727 28.61 -24.04 31.02
N GLU A 728 27.49 -24.72 30.74
CA GLU A 728 27.00 -24.95 29.39
C GLU A 728 26.54 -23.64 28.72
N GLU A 729 25.82 -22.78 29.45
CA GLU A 729 25.39 -21.48 28.96
C GLU A 729 26.58 -20.55 28.68
N GLU A 730 27.60 -20.53 29.56
CA GLU A 730 28.84 -19.78 29.34
C GLU A 730 29.60 -20.29 28.11
N LYS A 731 29.65 -21.62 27.91
CA LYS A 731 30.26 -22.22 26.72
C LYS A 731 29.50 -21.83 25.44
N ARG A 732 28.17 -21.89 25.45
CA ARG A 732 27.33 -21.47 24.32
C ARG A 732 27.47 -19.98 24.01
N MET A 733 27.62 -19.14 25.04
CA MET A 733 27.88 -17.71 24.86
C MET A 733 29.23 -17.46 24.19
N LYS A 734 30.30 -18.13 24.64
CA LYS A 734 31.63 -18.04 24.01
C LYS A 734 31.64 -18.52 22.56
N GLU A 735 30.90 -19.60 22.26
CA GLU A 735 30.77 -20.10 20.88
C GLU A 735 30.07 -19.07 19.97
N ARG A 736 29.00 -18.42 20.46
CA ARG A 736 28.29 -17.35 19.72
C ARG A 736 29.14 -16.11 19.51
N GLU A 737 29.91 -15.69 20.52
CA GLU A 737 30.86 -14.58 20.41
C GLU A 737 31.94 -14.88 19.35
N ALA A 738 32.47 -16.11 19.34
CA ALA A 738 33.46 -16.54 18.34
C ALA A 738 32.88 -16.53 16.91
N VAL A 739 31.65 -17.02 16.71
CA VAL A 739 30.96 -16.96 15.40
C VAL A 739 30.75 -15.52 14.97
N THR A 740 30.32 -14.64 15.88
CA THR A 740 30.10 -13.22 15.60
C THR A 740 31.40 -12.55 15.17
N ALA A 741 32.50 -12.79 15.88
CA ALA A 741 33.81 -12.26 15.53
C ALA A 741 34.29 -12.74 14.14
N GLN A 742 34.06 -14.01 13.82
CA GLN A 742 34.41 -14.58 12.51
C GLN A 742 33.62 -13.92 11.37
N LEU A 743 32.30 -13.74 11.55
CA LEU A 743 31.44 -13.10 10.54
C LEU A 743 31.80 -11.62 10.32
N LEU A 744 32.16 -10.89 11.38
CA LEU A 744 32.64 -9.51 11.26
C LEU A 744 33.97 -9.42 10.52
N GLN A 745 34.88 -10.36 10.75
CA GLN A 745 36.14 -10.45 10.02
C GLN A 745 35.92 -10.75 8.53
N GLU A 746 35.02 -11.66 8.20
CA GLU A 746 34.67 -11.99 6.81
C GLU A 746 34.04 -10.80 6.08
N LEU A 747 33.09 -10.10 6.73
CA LEU A 747 32.51 -8.88 6.19
C LEU A 747 33.58 -7.82 5.95
N SER A 748 34.50 -7.62 6.91
CA SER A 748 35.60 -6.66 6.77
C SER A 748 36.47 -6.96 5.54
N GLN A 749 36.78 -8.23 5.28
CA GLN A 749 37.53 -8.64 4.08
C GLN A 749 36.78 -8.34 2.77
N LEU A 750 35.46 -8.59 2.74
CA LEU A 750 34.62 -8.25 1.59
C LEU A 750 34.61 -6.74 1.33
N VAL A 751 34.53 -5.92 2.39
CA VAL A 751 34.56 -4.46 2.28
C VAL A 751 35.90 -3.98 1.71
N VAL A 752 37.03 -4.51 2.19
CA VAL A 752 38.35 -4.17 1.65
C VAL A 752 38.47 -4.56 0.17
N ALA A 753 37.93 -5.72 -0.22
CA ALA A 753 37.91 -6.13 -1.63
C ALA A 753 37.05 -5.20 -2.50
N ALA A 754 35.89 -4.75 -1.99
CA ALA A 754 35.04 -3.79 -2.68
C ALA A 754 35.70 -2.41 -2.82
N GLU A 755 36.30 -1.88 -1.76
CA GLU A 755 37.07 -0.64 -1.79
C GLU A 755 38.23 -0.72 -2.80
N GLY A 756 38.95 -1.86 -2.83
CA GLY A 756 40.02 -2.11 -3.80
C GLY A 756 39.54 -2.10 -5.25
N SER A 757 38.47 -2.82 -5.57
CA SER A 757 37.88 -2.85 -6.92
C SER A 757 37.37 -1.48 -7.37
N VAL A 758 36.80 -0.68 -6.46
CA VAL A 758 36.36 0.69 -6.76
C VAL A 758 37.54 1.64 -6.96
N SER A 759 38.64 1.43 -6.22
CA SER A 759 39.88 2.18 -6.44
C SER A 759 40.48 1.89 -7.82
N GLU A 760 40.54 0.62 -8.24
CA GLU A 760 40.99 0.26 -9.59
C GLU A 760 40.10 0.90 -10.68
N LEU A 761 38.78 0.90 -10.45
CA LEU A 761 37.81 1.57 -11.34
C LEU A 761 38.12 3.06 -11.46
N LYS A 762 38.35 3.74 -10.34
CA LYS A 762 38.65 5.17 -10.30
C LYS A 762 39.95 5.49 -11.04
N GLU A 763 41.00 4.71 -10.85
CA GLU A 763 42.28 4.89 -11.54
C GLU A 763 42.16 4.76 -13.07
N LYS A 764 41.30 3.85 -13.55
CA LYS A 764 41.05 3.70 -15.00
C LYS A 764 40.15 4.80 -15.57
N VAL A 765 39.21 5.34 -14.79
CA VAL A 765 38.27 6.37 -15.24
C VAL A 765 38.89 7.78 -15.22
N GLN A 766 39.74 8.08 -14.24
CA GLN A 766 40.36 9.40 -14.06
C GLN A 766 41.04 9.95 -15.35
N PRO A 767 41.90 9.22 -16.07
CA PRO A 767 42.52 9.74 -17.30
C PRO A 767 41.52 10.06 -18.41
N ILE A 768 40.38 9.36 -18.46
CA ILE A 768 39.30 9.62 -19.42
C ILE A 768 38.49 10.86 -19.01
N MET A 769 38.32 11.10 -17.71
CA MET A 769 37.64 12.29 -17.19
C MET A 769 38.43 13.58 -17.49
N ASP A 770 39.75 13.52 -17.35
CA ASP A 770 40.66 14.68 -17.45
C ASP A 770 41.00 15.04 -18.90
N THR A 771 40.88 14.09 -19.84
CA THR A 771 41.27 14.29 -21.25
C THR A 771 40.04 14.51 -22.14
N SER A 772 40.12 15.45 -23.09
CA SER A 772 39.09 15.63 -24.13
C SER A 772 39.40 14.72 -25.32
N LEU A 773 38.91 13.48 -25.28
CA LEU A 773 39.10 12.48 -26.35
C LEU A 773 38.00 12.59 -27.42
N ASP A 774 38.32 12.16 -28.65
CA ASP A 774 37.32 11.94 -29.71
C ASP A 774 36.56 10.63 -29.51
N LEU A 775 35.46 10.42 -30.25
CA LEU A 775 34.60 9.24 -30.08
C LEU A 775 35.35 7.92 -30.28
N SER A 776 36.28 7.89 -31.24
CA SER A 776 37.01 6.67 -31.61
C SER A 776 38.07 6.28 -30.60
N GLU A 777 38.66 7.27 -29.92
CA GLU A 777 39.60 7.10 -28.82
C GLU A 777 38.88 6.77 -27.50
N LEU A 778 37.68 7.32 -27.31
CA LEU A 778 36.84 7.04 -26.15
C LEU A 778 36.33 5.59 -26.16
N ASP A 779 35.89 5.07 -27.31
CA ASP A 779 35.43 3.68 -27.47
C ASP A 779 36.56 2.66 -27.24
N LYS A 780 37.79 2.99 -27.65
CA LYS A 780 38.95 2.14 -27.39
C LYS A 780 39.35 2.15 -25.92
N SER A 781 39.21 3.29 -25.26
CA SER A 781 39.54 3.46 -23.84
C SER A 781 38.48 2.86 -22.92
N SER A 782 37.23 2.76 -23.36
CA SER A 782 36.11 2.17 -22.60
C SER A 782 36.05 0.63 -22.66
N ALA A 783 36.71 -0.02 -23.62
CA ALA A 783 36.68 -1.48 -23.76
C ALA A 783 37.22 -2.24 -22.52
N GLY A 784 38.18 -1.68 -21.78
CA GLY A 784 38.70 -2.25 -20.53
C GLY A 784 37.95 -1.84 -19.27
N PHE A 785 37.01 -0.89 -19.39
CA PHE A 785 36.24 -0.36 -18.27
C PHE A 785 35.10 -1.29 -17.85
N ASP A 786 34.41 -1.92 -18.81
CA ASP A 786 33.27 -2.79 -18.53
C ASP A 786 33.63 -3.98 -17.64
N GLU A 787 34.83 -4.54 -17.81
CA GLU A 787 35.36 -5.62 -16.97
C GLU A 787 35.58 -5.15 -15.53
N VAL A 788 36.23 -3.99 -15.33
CA VAL A 788 36.51 -3.45 -13.98
C VAL A 788 35.23 -2.96 -13.31
N ARG A 789 34.31 -2.35 -14.07
CA ARG A 789 32.97 -2.01 -13.60
C ARG A 789 32.22 -3.26 -13.14
N GLY A 790 32.30 -4.35 -13.90
CA GLY A 790 31.71 -5.64 -13.54
C GLY A 790 32.27 -6.17 -12.21
N LYS A 791 33.60 -6.14 -12.04
CA LYS A 791 34.28 -6.54 -10.80
C LYS A 791 33.89 -5.66 -9.61
N ALA A 792 33.94 -4.34 -9.73
CA ALA A 792 33.54 -3.41 -8.68
C ALA A 792 32.07 -3.61 -8.25
N LYS A 793 31.17 -3.74 -9.23
CA LYS A 793 29.74 -4.00 -8.96
C LYS A 793 29.52 -5.34 -8.26
N ALA A 794 30.21 -6.39 -8.68
CA ALA A 794 30.13 -7.70 -8.05
C ALA A 794 30.66 -7.68 -6.60
N SER A 795 31.80 -7.03 -6.34
CA SER A 795 32.36 -6.90 -4.99
C SER A 795 31.48 -6.07 -4.05
N CYS A 796 30.95 -4.93 -4.51
CA CYS A 796 30.01 -4.13 -3.72
C CYS A 796 28.72 -4.90 -3.43
N ARG A 797 28.20 -5.65 -4.40
CA ARG A 797 27.01 -6.51 -4.21
C ARG A 797 27.25 -7.63 -3.21
N ALA A 798 28.41 -8.29 -3.27
CA ALA A 798 28.78 -9.34 -2.31
C ALA A 798 28.76 -8.84 -0.86
N CYS A 799 29.19 -7.59 -0.61
CA CYS A 799 29.12 -6.99 0.72
C CYS A 799 27.66 -6.82 1.21
N SER A 800 26.78 -6.33 0.33
CA SER A 800 25.36 -6.13 0.65
C SER A 800 24.64 -7.46 0.88
N ASP A 801 24.87 -8.45 0.02
CA ASP A 801 24.24 -9.78 0.13
C ASP A 801 24.72 -10.51 1.41
N PHE A 802 26.00 -10.36 1.77
CA PHE A 802 26.54 -10.89 3.03
C PHE A 802 25.89 -10.23 4.26
N LEU A 803 25.78 -8.90 4.26
CA LEU A 803 25.10 -8.17 5.34
C LEU A 803 23.64 -8.63 5.50
N LEU A 804 22.88 -8.71 4.40
CA LEU A 804 21.47 -9.12 4.45
C LEU A 804 21.31 -10.55 4.98
N SER A 805 22.16 -11.48 4.53
CA SER A 805 22.04 -12.89 4.89
C SER A 805 22.58 -13.24 6.28
N LYS A 806 23.60 -12.52 6.78
CA LYS A 806 24.30 -12.86 8.02
C LYS A 806 24.05 -11.91 9.19
N ARG A 807 23.32 -10.80 9.01
CA ARG A 807 23.07 -9.80 10.07
C ARG A 807 22.48 -10.39 11.33
N PHE A 808 21.48 -11.25 11.22
CA PHE A 808 20.86 -11.86 12.40
C PHE A 808 21.84 -12.70 13.19
N ALA A 809 22.68 -13.49 12.52
CA ALA A 809 23.71 -14.31 13.15
C ALA A 809 24.81 -13.46 13.82
N MET A 810 25.13 -12.28 13.26
CA MET A 810 26.06 -11.32 13.87
C MET A 810 25.48 -10.65 15.12
N GLU A 811 24.16 -10.46 15.21
CA GLU A 811 23.50 -9.82 16.36
C GLU A 811 23.01 -10.83 17.43
N GLU A 812 23.25 -12.13 17.26
CA GLU A 812 22.77 -13.17 18.19
C GLU A 812 23.53 -13.17 19.54
N ALA A 813 24.81 -12.77 19.55
CA ALA A 813 25.64 -12.73 20.75
C ALA A 813 25.37 -11.50 21.63
N ARG A 814 24.29 -11.54 22.43
CA ARG A 814 23.77 -10.43 23.26
C ARG A 814 24.82 -9.70 24.11
N SER A 815 25.85 -10.39 24.60
CA SER A 815 26.94 -9.83 25.41
C SER A 815 27.79 -8.79 24.65
N VAL A 816 27.93 -8.93 23.33
CA VAL A 816 28.77 -8.08 22.48
C VAL A 816 27.97 -7.28 21.45
N VAL A 817 26.63 -7.36 21.46
CA VAL A 817 25.75 -6.70 20.46
C VAL A 817 26.02 -5.20 20.33
N ALA A 818 26.32 -4.50 21.42
CA ALA A 818 26.59 -3.06 21.37
C ALA A 818 27.85 -2.76 20.53
N GLU A 819 28.96 -3.47 20.79
CA GLU A 819 30.22 -3.33 20.06
C GLU A 819 30.07 -3.82 18.61
N THR A 820 29.39 -4.97 18.40
CA THR A 820 29.09 -5.50 17.08
C THR A 820 28.29 -4.51 16.23
N ARG A 821 27.28 -3.85 16.81
CA ARG A 821 26.48 -2.84 16.10
C ARG A 821 27.32 -1.63 15.70
N GLU A 822 28.21 -1.16 16.57
CA GLU A 822 29.12 -0.07 16.24
C GLU A 822 30.03 -0.44 15.05
N GLN A 823 30.64 -1.63 15.10
CA GLN A 823 31.49 -2.13 14.00
C GLN A 823 30.69 -2.31 12.70
N LEU A 824 29.47 -2.84 12.77
CA LEU A 824 28.58 -2.97 11.60
C LEU A 824 28.23 -1.62 10.99
N VAL A 825 27.94 -0.60 11.80
CA VAL A 825 27.68 0.76 11.31
C VAL A 825 28.91 1.32 10.58
N GLN A 826 30.11 1.11 11.11
CA GLN A 826 31.35 1.55 10.46
C GLN A 826 31.56 0.83 9.11
N LEU A 827 31.36 -0.50 9.06
CA LEU A 827 31.48 -1.29 7.84
C LEU A 827 30.39 -0.91 6.81
N GLN A 828 29.15 -0.66 7.24
CA GLN A 828 28.07 -0.19 6.38
C GLN A 828 28.37 1.17 5.75
N ARG A 829 28.96 2.12 6.51
CA ARG A 829 29.40 3.40 5.97
C ARG A 829 30.45 3.22 4.87
N LYS A 830 31.42 2.31 5.07
CA LYS A 830 32.43 1.99 4.05
C LYS A 830 31.82 1.38 2.79
N ILE A 831 30.89 0.42 2.95
CA ILE A 831 30.16 -0.19 1.83
C ILE A 831 29.41 0.88 1.04
N HIS A 832 28.66 1.74 1.73
CA HIS A 832 27.93 2.82 1.10
C HIS A 832 28.87 3.80 0.37
N GLY A 833 30.00 4.16 0.98
CA GLY A 833 31.04 4.98 0.36
C GLY A 833 31.61 4.35 -0.92
N ALA A 834 31.86 3.04 -0.91
CA ALA A 834 32.31 2.30 -2.11
C ALA A 834 31.25 2.34 -3.22
N PHE A 835 29.97 2.15 -2.89
CA PHE A 835 28.86 2.25 -3.86
C PHE A 835 28.74 3.65 -4.47
N VAL A 836 28.80 4.69 -3.65
CA VAL A 836 28.71 6.09 -4.10
C VAL A 836 29.87 6.40 -5.04
N ASN A 837 31.11 6.07 -4.65
CA ASN A 837 32.28 6.29 -5.48
C ASN A 837 32.22 5.54 -6.81
N MET A 838 31.75 4.28 -6.79
CA MET A 838 31.52 3.51 -8.01
C MET A 838 30.51 4.20 -8.92
N ALA A 839 29.35 4.59 -8.38
CA ALA A 839 28.29 5.26 -9.14
C ALA A 839 28.77 6.58 -9.73
N THR A 840 29.49 7.41 -8.97
CA THR A 840 30.06 8.67 -9.47
C THR A 840 31.03 8.44 -10.64
N CYS A 841 31.90 7.43 -10.56
CA CYS A 841 32.83 7.11 -11.64
C CYS A 841 32.10 6.62 -12.90
N VAL A 842 31.11 5.74 -12.74
CA VAL A 842 30.31 5.19 -13.86
C VAL A 842 29.50 6.30 -14.54
N ASN A 843 28.73 7.07 -13.76
CA ASN A 843 27.90 8.13 -14.30
C ASN A 843 28.73 9.25 -14.95
N GLY A 844 29.90 9.57 -14.38
CA GLY A 844 30.83 10.55 -14.95
C GLY A 844 31.36 10.11 -16.32
N LEU A 845 31.68 8.82 -16.48
CA LEU A 845 32.11 8.27 -17.76
C LEU A 845 30.97 8.23 -18.79
N GLU A 846 29.78 7.76 -18.40
CA GLU A 846 28.60 7.73 -19.27
C GLU A 846 28.24 9.13 -19.78
N ALA A 847 28.29 10.14 -18.91
CA ALA A 847 28.06 11.53 -19.30
C ALA A 847 29.09 12.03 -20.34
N LYS A 848 30.36 11.59 -20.28
CA LYS A 848 31.38 11.91 -21.30
C LYS A 848 31.12 11.20 -22.61
N ILE A 849 30.75 9.92 -22.57
CA ILE A 849 30.38 9.13 -23.76
C ILE A 849 29.19 9.76 -24.46
N ASP A 850 28.14 10.10 -23.71
CA ASP A 850 26.96 10.79 -24.25
C ASP A 850 27.29 12.19 -24.77
N GLY A 851 28.19 12.90 -24.11
CA GLY A 851 28.73 14.18 -24.59
C GLY A 851 29.43 14.03 -25.93
N ALA A 852 30.26 13.00 -26.10
CA ALA A 852 30.99 12.72 -27.34
C ALA A 852 30.03 12.28 -28.47
N HIS A 853 29.06 11.41 -28.20
CA HIS A 853 28.03 11.04 -29.17
C HIS A 853 27.15 12.23 -29.58
N ARG A 854 26.81 13.12 -28.65
CA ARG A 854 26.09 14.37 -28.98
C ARG A 854 26.91 15.26 -29.91
N LYS A 855 28.21 15.41 -29.65
CA LYS A 855 29.13 16.15 -30.54
C LYS A 855 29.22 15.52 -31.92
N GLU A 856 29.38 14.20 -32.02
CA GLU A 856 29.45 13.49 -33.30
C GLU A 856 28.14 13.59 -34.10
N LYS A 857 26.99 13.41 -33.44
CA LYS A 857 25.67 13.60 -34.08
C LYS A 857 25.48 15.04 -34.55
N ALA A 858 25.92 16.02 -33.77
CA ALA A 858 25.90 17.42 -34.17
C ALA A 858 26.80 17.67 -35.40
N LEU A 859 28.01 17.10 -35.45
CA LEU A 859 28.90 17.19 -36.61
C LEU A 859 28.29 16.56 -37.87
N LYS A 860 27.75 15.34 -37.78
CA LYS A 860 27.05 14.68 -38.91
C LYS A 860 25.82 15.46 -39.37
N TYR A 861 25.09 16.08 -38.44
CA TYR A 861 23.96 16.94 -38.78
C TYR A 861 24.43 18.22 -39.50
N MET A 862 25.53 18.84 -39.03
CA MET A 862 26.13 19.99 -39.70
C MET A 862 26.62 19.61 -41.10
N GLU A 863 27.34 18.50 -41.27
CA GLU A 863 27.80 17.99 -42.57
C GLU A 863 26.64 17.79 -43.56
N LYS A 864 25.58 17.07 -43.15
CA LYS A 864 24.37 16.91 -43.96
C LYS A 864 23.72 18.24 -44.33
N ARG A 865 23.74 19.21 -43.41
CA ARG A 865 23.23 20.56 -43.66
C ARG A 865 24.12 21.31 -44.66
N GLU A 866 25.44 21.11 -44.64
CA GLU A 866 26.35 21.69 -45.63
C GLU A 866 26.18 21.05 -47.02
N GLU A 867 26.01 19.73 -47.08
CA GLU A 867 25.73 18.99 -48.31
C GLU A 867 24.41 19.45 -48.94
N LEU A 868 23.37 19.60 -48.12
CA LEU A 868 22.08 20.10 -48.56
C LEU A 868 22.18 21.55 -49.06
N PHE A 869 22.96 22.41 -48.39
CA PHE A 869 23.23 23.76 -48.88
C PHE A 869 23.93 23.73 -50.24
N ARG A 870 25.01 22.95 -50.36
CA ARG A 870 25.80 22.80 -51.59
C ARG A 870 25.01 22.20 -52.76
N LYS A 871 24.00 21.37 -52.48
CA LYS A 871 23.10 20.80 -53.50
C LYS A 871 22.26 21.87 -54.19
N TYR A 872 21.91 22.96 -53.50
CA TYR A 872 21.00 23.99 -54.00
C TYR A 872 21.67 25.34 -54.29
N ASP A 873 22.91 25.56 -53.82
CA ASP A 873 23.80 26.67 -54.21
C ASP A 873 24.46 26.35 -55.56
N VAL A 874 23.77 26.69 -56.66
CA VAL A 874 24.17 26.32 -58.02
C VAL A 874 25.29 27.22 -58.54
N ASP A 875 25.27 28.49 -58.14
CA ASP A 875 26.32 29.46 -58.52
C ASP A 875 27.58 29.38 -57.64
N ASN A 876 27.54 28.61 -56.54
CA ASN A 876 28.61 28.40 -55.57
C ASN A 876 29.12 29.71 -54.94
N ASP A 877 28.24 30.70 -54.80
CA ASP A 877 28.58 31.99 -54.21
C ASP A 877 28.53 31.97 -52.66
N GLY A 878 28.06 30.86 -52.07
CA GLY A 878 27.93 30.67 -50.63
C GLY A 878 26.65 31.25 -50.02
N MET A 879 25.71 31.72 -50.86
CA MET A 879 24.41 32.26 -50.50
C MET A 879 23.31 31.64 -51.37
N LEU A 880 22.13 31.38 -50.80
CA LEU A 880 21.00 30.93 -51.62
C LEU A 880 20.24 32.12 -52.17
N ASN A 881 20.25 32.29 -53.48
CA ASN A 881 19.48 33.32 -54.18
C ASN A 881 17.97 32.94 -54.24
N ALA A 882 17.12 33.86 -54.72
CA ALA A 882 15.66 33.67 -54.73
C ALA A 882 15.21 32.45 -55.56
N GLN A 883 15.92 32.14 -56.66
CA GLN A 883 15.59 31.00 -57.52
C GLN A 883 15.99 29.68 -56.86
N GLU A 884 17.12 29.67 -56.16
CA GLU A 884 17.62 28.51 -55.42
C GLU A 884 16.77 28.20 -54.18
N ILE A 885 16.24 29.22 -53.48
CA ILE A 885 15.27 29.02 -52.39
C ILE A 885 13.97 28.39 -52.91
N ALA A 886 13.49 28.82 -54.09
CA ALA A 886 12.32 28.21 -54.73
C ALA A 886 12.60 26.74 -55.14
N ALA A 887 13.79 26.46 -55.70
CA ALA A 887 14.22 25.11 -56.05
C ALA A 887 14.40 24.21 -54.82
N TYR A 888 14.93 24.74 -53.72
CA TYR A 888 15.05 24.06 -52.43
C TYR A 888 13.69 23.65 -51.88
N ALA A 889 12.74 24.58 -51.82
CA ALA A 889 11.39 24.29 -51.31
C ALA A 889 10.61 23.32 -52.20
N GLN A 890 10.77 23.43 -53.51
CA GLN A 890 10.17 22.51 -54.46
C GLN A 890 10.81 21.12 -54.40
N GLY A 891 12.14 21.02 -54.25
CA GLY A 891 12.88 19.77 -54.24
C GLY A 891 12.76 18.98 -52.93
N GLU A 892 12.78 19.66 -51.78
CA GLU A 892 12.75 19.00 -50.46
C GLU A 892 11.34 18.86 -49.88
N TYR A 893 10.41 19.77 -50.24
CA TYR A 893 9.06 19.79 -49.66
C TYR A 893 7.93 19.67 -50.68
N SER A 894 8.24 19.57 -51.99
CA SER A 894 7.25 19.57 -53.07
C SER A 894 6.27 20.75 -52.97
N PHE A 895 6.76 21.89 -52.47
CA PHE A 895 5.94 23.06 -52.15
C PHE A 895 6.45 24.29 -52.89
N GLN A 896 5.55 24.92 -53.66
CA GLN A 896 5.82 26.20 -54.31
C GLN A 896 5.63 27.33 -53.29
N VAL A 897 6.75 27.94 -52.89
CA VAL A 897 6.75 29.02 -51.90
C VAL A 897 6.27 30.31 -52.56
N PRO A 898 5.33 31.05 -51.94
CA PRO A 898 4.90 32.34 -52.45
C PRO A 898 6.07 33.33 -52.55
N GLN A 899 6.13 34.10 -53.64
CA GLN A 899 7.21 35.07 -53.89
C GLN A 899 7.38 36.06 -52.72
N SER A 900 6.28 36.46 -52.08
CA SER A 900 6.29 37.35 -50.90
C SER A 900 7.05 36.79 -49.69
N VAL A 901 7.20 35.47 -49.57
CA VAL A 901 7.99 34.83 -48.50
C VAL A 901 9.47 34.76 -48.91
N ILE A 902 9.76 34.54 -50.19
CA ILE A 902 11.12 34.56 -50.74
C ILE A 902 11.72 35.96 -50.62
N ASP A 903 10.97 37.00 -50.98
CA ASP A 903 11.41 38.40 -50.89
C ASP A 903 11.70 38.80 -49.42
N LYS A 904 10.92 38.28 -48.46
CA LYS A 904 11.16 38.48 -47.02
C LYS A 904 12.41 37.75 -46.51
N LEU A 905 12.78 36.63 -47.12
CA LEU A 905 13.94 35.83 -46.74
C LEU A 905 15.25 36.42 -47.27
N VAL A 906 15.25 36.88 -48.53
CA VAL A 906 16.42 37.52 -49.15
C VAL A 906 16.65 38.94 -48.58
N GLY A 907 15.58 39.58 -48.10
CA GLY A 907 15.63 40.88 -47.42
C GLY A 907 15.58 42.03 -48.42
N GLY A 908 14.58 42.90 -48.31
CA GLY A 908 14.34 44.01 -49.26
C GLY A 908 15.29 45.20 -49.16
N GLY A 909 16.55 44.99 -48.75
CA GLY A 909 17.59 46.03 -48.79
C GLY A 909 18.53 45.80 -49.98
N ASP A 910 18.88 46.86 -50.69
CA ASP A 910 19.57 46.82 -52.00
C ASP A 910 20.94 46.09 -52.02
N ASP A 911 21.50 45.71 -50.86
CA ASP A 911 22.84 45.14 -50.73
C ASP A 911 22.90 43.63 -50.37
N LYS A 912 21.78 42.92 -50.16
CA LYS A 912 21.79 41.47 -49.84
C LYS A 912 21.17 40.64 -50.97
N LYS A 913 22.03 39.95 -51.73
CA LYS A 913 21.62 39.15 -52.91
C LYS A 913 21.15 37.72 -52.61
N GLY A 914 21.34 37.22 -51.40
CA GLY A 914 20.98 35.85 -51.03
C GLY A 914 21.05 35.56 -49.53
N VAL A 915 20.68 34.34 -49.15
CA VAL A 915 20.69 33.87 -47.76
C VAL A 915 21.93 33.02 -47.48
N GLU A 916 22.81 33.50 -46.61
CA GLU A 916 24.03 32.80 -46.21
C GLU A 916 23.77 31.40 -45.59
N LYS A 917 24.74 30.50 -45.72
CA LYS A 917 24.75 29.14 -45.14
C LYS A 917 24.35 29.05 -43.67
N GLN A 918 24.76 30.01 -42.84
CA GLN A 918 24.41 30.05 -41.42
C GLN A 918 22.91 30.25 -41.18
N ASN A 919 22.21 30.86 -42.13
CA ASN A 919 20.79 31.19 -42.07
C ASN A 919 19.89 30.19 -42.79
N LEU A 920 20.41 29.05 -43.27
CA LEU A 920 19.61 27.99 -43.90
C LEU A 920 18.44 27.50 -43.02
N ALA A 921 18.63 27.48 -41.70
CA ALA A 921 17.56 27.13 -40.75
C ALA A 921 16.37 28.10 -40.84
N ARG A 922 16.62 29.39 -41.07
CA ARG A 922 15.59 30.42 -41.23
C ARG A 922 14.80 30.22 -42.53
N VAL A 923 15.49 29.81 -43.61
CA VAL A 923 14.84 29.43 -44.88
C VAL A 923 13.91 28.24 -44.65
N ARG A 924 14.40 27.16 -44.03
CA ARG A 924 13.58 25.98 -43.71
C ARG A 924 12.36 26.32 -42.85
N GLN A 925 12.54 27.15 -41.82
CA GLN A 925 11.45 27.58 -40.95
C GLN A 925 10.40 28.38 -41.73
N ALA A 926 10.81 29.36 -42.53
CA ALA A 926 9.89 30.17 -43.33
C ALA A 926 9.15 29.36 -44.40
N VAL A 927 9.81 28.39 -45.04
CA VAL A 927 9.16 27.45 -45.98
C VAL A 927 8.13 26.58 -45.24
N GLY A 928 8.47 26.11 -44.03
CA GLY A 928 7.54 25.36 -43.17
C GLY A 928 6.30 26.17 -42.78
N VAL A 929 6.49 27.42 -42.35
CA VAL A 929 5.39 28.35 -42.03
C VAL A 929 4.52 28.59 -43.25
N ALA A 930 5.11 28.89 -44.42
CA ALA A 930 4.37 29.13 -45.66
C ALA A 930 3.55 27.89 -46.09
N ARG A 931 4.10 26.68 -45.92
CA ARG A 931 3.42 25.42 -46.19
C ARG A 931 2.22 25.21 -45.25
N GLU A 932 2.39 25.48 -43.97
CA GLU A 932 1.32 25.35 -42.97
C GLU A 932 0.23 26.40 -43.19
N GLU A 933 0.59 27.64 -43.50
CA GLU A 933 -0.39 28.69 -43.86
C GLU A 933 -1.21 28.30 -45.09
N ALA A 934 -0.59 27.69 -46.11
CA ALA A 934 -1.29 27.17 -47.28
C ALA A 934 -2.22 25.98 -46.94
N ALA A 935 -1.80 25.11 -46.02
CA ALA A 935 -2.63 24.01 -45.53
C ALA A 935 -3.82 24.51 -44.68
N VAL A 936 -3.61 25.50 -43.82
CA VAL A 936 -4.65 26.13 -43.01
C VAL A 936 -5.68 26.85 -43.88
N LYS A 937 -5.24 27.57 -44.92
CA LYS A 937 -6.17 28.19 -45.89
C LYS A 937 -7.07 27.16 -46.58
N ARG A 938 -6.51 26.01 -46.99
CA ARG A 938 -7.30 24.90 -47.56
C ARG A 938 -8.33 24.35 -46.57
N ARG A 939 -7.91 24.09 -45.33
CA ARG A 939 -8.80 23.63 -44.26
C ARG A 939 -9.93 24.62 -43.95
N ARG A 940 -9.66 25.93 -43.98
CA ARG A 940 -10.69 26.97 -43.78
C ARG A 940 -11.74 26.98 -44.88
N VAL A 941 -11.33 26.87 -46.15
CA VAL A 941 -12.26 26.81 -47.30
C VAL A 941 -13.13 25.55 -47.22
N GLU A 942 -12.54 24.41 -46.87
CA GLU A 942 -13.26 23.15 -46.72
C GLU A 942 -14.24 23.17 -45.54
N ALA A 943 -13.84 23.74 -44.41
CA ALA A 943 -14.71 23.93 -43.24
C ALA A 943 -15.87 24.89 -43.52
N GLU A 944 -15.64 25.98 -44.25
CA GLU A 944 -16.70 26.93 -44.63
C GLU A 944 -17.70 26.31 -45.60
N LYS A 945 -17.21 25.49 -46.56
CA LYS A 945 -18.08 24.70 -47.45
C LYS A 945 -18.95 23.73 -46.63
N ARG A 946 -18.33 22.95 -45.74
CA ARG A 946 -19.04 22.00 -44.87
C ARG A 946 -20.06 22.68 -43.96
N ARG A 947 -19.78 23.89 -43.46
CA ARG A 947 -20.73 24.67 -42.67
C ARG A 947 -21.95 25.09 -43.50
N LYS A 948 -21.75 25.56 -44.73
CA LYS A 948 -22.85 25.93 -45.64
C LYS A 948 -23.71 24.72 -46.01
N ASP A 949 -23.07 23.58 -46.25
CA ASP A 949 -23.77 22.32 -46.57
C ASP A 949 -24.63 21.86 -45.37
N LEU A 950 -24.11 21.93 -44.14
CA LEU A 950 -24.86 21.58 -42.92
C LEU A 950 -25.99 22.57 -42.59
N GLU A 951 -25.81 23.85 -42.89
CA GLU A 951 -26.83 24.87 -42.66
C GLU A 951 -28.00 24.71 -43.65
N ALA A 952 -27.71 24.40 -44.91
CA ALA A 952 -28.72 24.03 -45.90
C ALA A 952 -29.46 22.73 -45.53
N GLU A 953 -28.75 21.73 -45.01
CA GLU A 953 -29.35 20.47 -44.54
C GLU A 953 -30.26 20.71 -43.32
N LYS A 954 -29.84 21.58 -42.38
CA LYS A 954 -30.67 21.97 -41.23
C LYS A 954 -31.95 22.69 -41.67
N GLU A 955 -31.86 23.65 -42.59
CA GLU A 955 -33.03 24.35 -43.13
C GLU A 955 -34.00 23.38 -43.84
N ALA A 956 -33.46 22.40 -44.59
CA ALA A 956 -34.27 21.36 -45.23
C ALA A 956 -34.98 20.46 -44.20
N LEU A 957 -34.30 20.07 -43.12
CA LEU A 957 -34.88 19.29 -42.03
C LEU A 957 -35.94 20.07 -41.26
N GLU A 958 -35.70 21.35 -40.94
CA GLU A 958 -36.69 22.22 -40.28
C GLU A 958 -37.94 22.42 -41.14
N ALA A 959 -37.79 22.56 -42.47
CA ALA A 959 -38.91 22.60 -43.39
C ALA A 959 -39.72 21.29 -43.34
N GLN A 960 -39.07 20.12 -43.40
CA GLN A 960 -39.75 18.82 -43.32
C GLN A 960 -40.47 18.61 -41.97
N PHE A 961 -39.84 18.99 -40.85
CA PHE A 961 -40.46 18.95 -39.53
C PHE A 961 -41.69 19.84 -39.45
N SER A 962 -41.67 21.03 -40.07
CA SER A 962 -42.81 21.94 -40.11
C SER A 962 -44.01 21.36 -40.86
N THR A 963 -43.77 20.58 -41.93
CA THR A 963 -44.83 19.92 -42.71
C THR A 963 -45.40 18.69 -41.99
N LEU A 964 -44.56 17.99 -41.21
CA LEU A 964 -44.97 16.81 -40.45
C LEU A 964 -45.73 17.17 -39.16
N ARG A 965 -45.43 18.32 -38.55
CA ARG A 965 -46.04 18.76 -37.29
C ARG A 965 -47.59 18.76 -37.28
N PRO A 966 -48.30 19.29 -38.29
CA PRO A 966 -49.77 19.23 -38.32
C PRO A 966 -50.32 17.81 -38.45
N THR A 967 -49.53 16.87 -38.98
CA THR A 967 -49.91 15.46 -39.16
C THR A 967 -49.71 14.71 -37.85
N VAL A 968 -48.61 14.98 -37.14
CA VAL A 968 -48.36 14.48 -35.78
C VAL A 968 -49.42 15.00 -34.82
N ASP A 969 -49.74 16.30 -34.86
CA ASP A 969 -50.78 16.90 -34.03
C ASP A 969 -52.16 16.30 -34.33
N ARG A 970 -52.47 16.00 -35.60
CA ARG A 970 -53.71 15.31 -35.99
C ARG A 970 -53.74 13.85 -35.54
N LEU A 971 -52.62 13.12 -35.64
CA LEU A 971 -52.53 11.74 -35.17
C LEU A 971 -52.66 11.69 -33.64
N GLN A 972 -52.03 12.60 -32.92
CA GLN A 972 -52.16 12.75 -31.48
C GLN A 972 -53.61 13.03 -31.08
N TRP A 973 -54.30 13.91 -31.81
CA TRP A 973 -55.71 14.21 -31.59
C TRP A 973 -56.64 13.01 -31.93
N CYS A 974 -56.40 12.32 -33.04
CA CYS A 974 -57.19 11.15 -33.44
C CYS A 974 -57.00 9.96 -32.47
N VAL A 975 -55.79 9.76 -31.95
CA VAL A 975 -55.51 8.74 -30.94
C VAL A 975 -56.21 9.06 -29.63
N TRP A 976 -56.24 10.34 -29.23
CA TRP A 976 -56.99 10.81 -28.07
C TRP A 976 -58.52 10.65 -28.24
N ALA A 977 -59.05 10.95 -29.42
CA ALA A 977 -60.50 10.91 -29.69
C ALA A 977 -61.08 9.48 -29.81
N ASN A 978 -60.30 8.49 -30.26
CA ASN A 978 -60.83 7.14 -30.54
C ASN A 978 -60.69 6.12 -29.40
N THR A 979 -59.87 6.38 -28.37
CA THR A 979 -59.56 5.35 -27.37
C THR A 979 -60.28 5.53 -26.04
N GLY A 980 -60.77 6.74 -25.71
CA GLY A 980 -61.36 7.02 -24.40
C GLY A 980 -60.37 6.79 -23.25
N ASP A 981 -60.65 7.39 -22.10
CA ASP A 981 -59.68 7.56 -20.98
C ASP A 981 -59.10 6.25 -20.40
N VAL A 982 -59.68 5.09 -20.71
CA VAL A 982 -59.31 3.81 -20.08
C VAL A 982 -58.42 2.92 -20.97
N ALA A 983 -58.42 3.13 -22.30
CA ALA A 983 -57.52 2.39 -23.19
C ALA A 983 -56.20 3.13 -23.46
N TRP A 984 -56.09 4.42 -23.10
CA TRP A 984 -54.88 5.22 -23.24
C TRP A 984 -53.72 4.69 -22.37
N GLN A 985 -54.01 4.18 -21.17
CA GLN A 985 -52.98 3.63 -20.26
C GLN A 985 -52.32 2.34 -20.78
N GLY A 986 -53.01 1.56 -21.62
CA GLY A 986 -52.46 0.32 -22.18
C GLY A 986 -51.59 0.54 -23.44
N LEU A 987 -51.93 1.56 -24.24
CA LEU A 987 -51.16 1.92 -25.43
C LEU A 987 -49.97 2.84 -25.11
N GLU A 988 -50.07 3.69 -24.07
CA GLU A 988 -48.91 4.41 -23.54
C GLU A 988 -47.79 3.45 -23.15
N MET A 989 -48.12 2.37 -22.42
CA MET A 989 -47.11 1.40 -21.99
C MET A 989 -46.46 0.69 -23.18
N SER A 990 -47.19 0.43 -24.27
CA SER A 990 -46.64 -0.33 -25.40
C SER A 990 -45.77 0.53 -26.33
N LEU A 991 -46.17 1.78 -26.59
CA LEU A 991 -45.38 2.73 -27.37
C LEU A 991 -44.20 3.29 -26.55
N VAL A 992 -44.36 3.51 -25.24
CA VAL A 992 -43.24 3.82 -24.34
C VAL A 992 -42.27 2.64 -24.28
N TRP A 993 -42.72 1.38 -24.34
CA TRP A 993 -41.82 0.23 -24.38
C TRP A 993 -41.09 0.06 -25.71
N ILE A 994 -41.73 0.31 -26.85
CA ILE A 994 -41.06 0.20 -28.17
C ILE A 994 -40.11 1.37 -28.41
N VAL A 995 -40.52 2.59 -28.03
CA VAL A 995 -39.63 3.75 -28.02
C VAL A 995 -38.52 3.53 -26.98
N ALA A 996 -38.78 3.01 -25.79
CA ALA A 996 -37.74 2.65 -24.81
C ALA A 996 -36.83 1.50 -25.27
N LEU A 997 -37.28 0.58 -26.12
CA LEU A 997 -36.46 -0.50 -26.67
C LEU A 997 -35.53 0.02 -27.77
N LEU A 998 -36.05 0.84 -28.69
CA LEU A 998 -35.24 1.50 -29.72
C LEU A 998 -34.30 2.57 -29.12
N TRP A 999 -34.71 3.21 -28.03
CA TRP A 999 -33.92 4.17 -27.24
C TRP A 999 -32.87 3.48 -26.35
N ARG A 1000 -33.13 2.26 -25.85
CA ARG A 1000 -32.16 1.42 -25.11
C ARG A 1000 -30.98 0.96 -25.98
N CYS A 1001 -31.18 0.80 -27.29
CA CYS A 1001 -30.12 0.34 -28.19
C CYS A 1001 -29.16 1.46 -28.63
N CYS A 1002 -29.52 2.75 -28.48
CA CYS A 1002 -28.72 3.87 -29.00
C CYS A 1002 -28.11 4.82 -27.95
N ALA A 1003 -28.42 4.71 -26.66
CA ALA A 1003 -27.99 5.71 -25.65
C ALA A 1003 -26.86 5.22 -24.73
N LYS A 1004 -25.62 5.67 -24.97
CA LYS A 1004 -24.47 5.44 -24.04
C LYS A 1004 -24.55 6.25 -22.74
N GLU A 1005 -25.46 7.23 -22.62
CA GLU A 1005 -25.41 8.30 -21.61
C GLU A 1005 -26.71 8.49 -20.79
N TRP A 1006 -27.43 7.41 -20.41
CA TRP A 1006 -28.56 7.57 -19.47
C TRP A 1006 -28.25 7.07 -18.04
N PRO A 1007 -28.81 7.77 -17.01
CA PRO A 1007 -28.58 7.47 -15.60
C PRO A 1007 -29.15 6.10 -15.22
N VAL A 1008 -28.46 5.39 -14.33
CA VAL A 1008 -28.97 4.15 -13.74
C VAL A 1008 -30.04 4.54 -12.73
N TYR A 1009 -31.29 4.13 -12.95
CA TYR A 1009 -32.37 4.46 -12.02
C TYR A 1009 -32.17 3.75 -10.68
N ALA A 1010 -32.47 4.45 -9.58
CA ALA A 1010 -32.46 3.91 -8.24
C ALA A 1010 -33.76 4.30 -7.51
N ASP A 1011 -34.33 3.34 -6.78
CA ASP A 1011 -35.38 3.61 -5.80
C ASP A 1011 -34.74 4.32 -4.61
N MET A 1012 -35.20 5.53 -4.29
CA MET A 1012 -34.78 6.24 -3.08
C MET A 1012 -35.61 5.75 -1.88
N HIS A 1013 -34.93 5.41 -0.79
CA HIS A 1013 -35.50 4.99 0.48
C HIS A 1013 -35.02 5.94 1.57
N GLU A 1014 -35.93 6.45 2.38
CA GLU A 1014 -35.59 7.23 3.56
C GLU A 1014 -35.87 6.38 4.80
N ILE A 1015 -34.81 5.97 5.51
CA ILE A 1015 -34.92 5.04 6.63
C ILE A 1015 -34.25 5.64 7.86
N ALA A 1016 -35.06 6.05 8.83
CA ALA A 1016 -34.58 6.65 10.08
C ALA A 1016 -33.66 7.88 9.86
N GLY A 1017 -33.98 8.71 8.87
CA GLY A 1017 -33.20 9.90 8.50
C GLY A 1017 -32.00 9.63 7.58
N LEU A 1018 -31.74 8.36 7.25
CA LEU A 1018 -30.71 7.95 6.29
C LEU A 1018 -31.31 7.80 4.89
N GLN A 1019 -30.72 8.48 3.90
CA GLN A 1019 -31.09 8.29 2.50
C GLN A 1019 -30.32 7.12 1.88
N ALA A 1020 -31.04 6.14 1.36
CA ALA A 1020 -30.48 5.00 0.64
C ALA A 1020 -31.06 4.93 -0.79
N PHE A 1021 -30.28 4.44 -1.73
CA PHE A 1021 -30.65 4.33 -3.14
C PHE A 1021 -30.42 2.90 -3.59
N SER A 1022 -31.45 2.21 -4.09
CA SER A 1022 -31.31 0.82 -4.50
C SER A 1022 -31.77 0.52 -5.91
N ASN A 1023 -31.10 -0.41 -6.57
CA ASN A 1023 -31.52 -1.00 -7.83
C ASN A 1023 -31.47 -2.52 -7.69
N TRP A 1024 -32.63 -3.17 -7.83
CA TRP A 1024 -32.81 -4.57 -7.45
C TRP A 1024 -33.36 -5.40 -8.61
N PRO A 1025 -32.50 -6.09 -9.39
CA PRO A 1025 -32.94 -7.05 -10.39
C PRO A 1025 -33.76 -8.17 -9.76
N ALA A 1026 -34.84 -8.61 -10.43
CA ALA A 1026 -35.72 -9.67 -9.91
C ALA A 1026 -35.00 -11.02 -9.67
N SER A 1027 -33.88 -11.24 -10.35
CA SER A 1027 -33.04 -12.43 -10.25
C SER A 1027 -31.87 -12.30 -9.26
N ALA A 1028 -31.81 -11.23 -8.47
CA ALA A 1028 -30.65 -10.96 -7.62
C ALA A 1028 -30.52 -11.93 -6.44
N ASN A 1029 -29.39 -12.62 -6.41
CA ASN A 1029 -28.91 -13.47 -5.31
C ASN A 1029 -27.72 -12.85 -4.56
N THR A 1030 -27.10 -11.81 -5.11
CA THR A 1030 -25.97 -11.08 -4.53
C THR A 1030 -26.36 -9.60 -4.39
N VAL A 1031 -25.97 -8.96 -3.29
CA VAL A 1031 -26.20 -7.54 -3.05
C VAL A 1031 -24.88 -6.82 -2.80
N PHE A 1032 -24.65 -5.75 -3.56
CA PHE A 1032 -23.58 -4.79 -3.31
C PHE A 1032 -24.10 -3.65 -2.45
N VAL A 1033 -23.51 -3.48 -1.27
CA VAL A 1033 -23.78 -2.35 -0.38
C VAL A 1033 -22.69 -1.31 -0.57
N LEU A 1034 -23.07 -0.14 -1.07
CA LEU A 1034 -22.15 0.89 -1.52
C LEU A 1034 -22.13 2.07 -0.56
N PHE A 1035 -20.91 2.57 -0.31
CA PHE A 1035 -20.67 3.73 0.52
C PHE A 1035 -19.72 4.70 -0.18
N HIS A 1036 -20.06 5.98 -0.19
CA HIS A 1036 -19.19 7.03 -0.73
C HIS A 1036 -18.49 7.80 0.40
N GLY A 1037 -17.27 8.27 0.17
CA GLY A 1037 -16.54 9.17 1.07
C GLY A 1037 -16.97 10.64 0.96
N CYS A 1038 -16.22 11.53 1.61
CA CYS A 1038 -16.51 12.95 1.83
C CYS A 1038 -17.12 13.66 0.62
N ASN A 1039 -18.13 14.52 0.87
CA ASN A 1039 -18.83 15.39 -0.10
C ASN A 1039 -19.71 14.71 -1.16
N ASN A 1040 -19.99 13.41 -1.04
CA ASN A 1040 -20.87 12.70 -1.97
C ASN A 1040 -21.85 11.81 -1.22
N GLY A 1041 -23.10 11.79 -1.67
CA GLY A 1041 -24.17 10.96 -1.15
C GLY A 1041 -24.35 9.66 -1.91
N GLY A 1042 -25.27 8.81 -1.42
CA GLY A 1042 -25.59 7.53 -2.06
C GLY A 1042 -26.17 7.70 -3.47
N SER A 1043 -26.73 8.86 -3.80
CA SER A 1043 -27.21 9.21 -5.14
C SER A 1043 -26.08 9.35 -6.15
N ASP A 1044 -24.89 9.75 -5.73
CA ASP A 1044 -23.78 10.05 -6.64
C ASP A 1044 -23.29 8.80 -7.38
N TRP A 1045 -23.38 7.64 -6.74
CA TRP A 1045 -23.13 6.32 -7.36
C TRP A 1045 -23.91 6.13 -8.67
N PHE A 1046 -25.11 6.71 -8.74
CA PHE A 1046 -26.03 6.59 -9.87
C PHE A 1046 -25.93 7.75 -10.88
N GLN A 1047 -25.19 8.81 -10.54
CA GLN A 1047 -25.09 10.04 -11.34
C GLN A 1047 -23.70 10.21 -11.97
N LYS A 1048 -22.63 9.82 -11.28
CA LYS A 1048 -21.26 10.03 -11.77
C LYS A 1048 -20.86 9.03 -12.85
N PRO A 1049 -20.18 9.48 -13.93
CA PRO A 1049 -19.86 8.61 -15.07
C PRO A 1049 -19.06 7.36 -14.70
N GLU A 1050 -18.07 7.48 -13.81
CA GLU A 1050 -17.17 6.40 -13.41
C GLU A 1050 -17.90 5.35 -12.58
N GLU A 1051 -18.75 5.79 -11.66
CA GLU A 1051 -19.54 4.93 -10.77
C GLU A 1051 -20.66 4.23 -11.54
N VAL A 1052 -21.28 4.91 -12.50
CA VAL A 1052 -22.30 4.32 -13.40
C VAL A 1052 -21.74 3.15 -14.22
N ILE A 1053 -20.46 3.18 -14.61
CA ILE A 1053 -19.81 2.04 -15.29
C ILE A 1053 -19.76 0.82 -14.36
N PHE A 1054 -19.38 1.03 -13.10
CA PHE A 1054 -19.38 -0.02 -12.08
C PHE A 1054 -20.80 -0.55 -11.84
N LEU A 1055 -21.78 0.31 -11.62
CA LEU A 1055 -23.17 -0.10 -11.40
C LEU A 1055 -23.72 -0.93 -12.56
N ARG A 1056 -23.45 -0.54 -13.81
CA ARG A 1056 -23.86 -1.30 -15.00
C ARG A 1056 -23.22 -2.70 -15.02
N ALA A 1057 -21.95 -2.81 -14.63
CA ALA A 1057 -21.25 -4.10 -14.56
C ALA A 1057 -21.79 -5.02 -13.45
N VAL A 1058 -22.24 -4.45 -12.33
CA VAL A 1058 -22.87 -5.17 -11.22
C VAL A 1058 -24.28 -5.63 -11.62
N LEU A 1059 -25.10 -4.75 -12.18
CA LEU A 1059 -26.45 -5.07 -12.65
C LEU A 1059 -26.45 -6.10 -13.79
N ALA A 1060 -25.46 -6.06 -14.69
CA ALA A 1060 -25.31 -7.04 -15.76
C ALA A 1060 -25.08 -8.46 -15.23
N ARG A 1061 -24.53 -8.61 -14.01
CA ARG A 1061 -24.36 -9.89 -13.32
C ARG A 1061 -25.58 -10.30 -12.50
N SER A 1062 -26.72 -9.64 -12.72
CA SER A 1062 -27.93 -9.79 -11.91
C SER A 1062 -27.73 -9.52 -10.42
N ALA A 1063 -26.72 -8.76 -9.99
CA ALA A 1063 -26.57 -8.40 -8.59
C ALA A 1063 -27.36 -7.13 -8.25
N ALA A 1064 -27.98 -7.11 -7.08
CA ALA A 1064 -28.66 -5.93 -6.55
C ALA A 1064 -27.65 -4.94 -5.96
N ILE A 1065 -28.04 -3.68 -5.90
CA ILE A 1065 -27.21 -2.59 -5.41
C ILE A 1065 -27.99 -1.78 -4.40
N VAL A 1066 -27.37 -1.42 -3.28
CA VAL A 1066 -27.90 -0.47 -2.28
C VAL A 1066 -26.79 0.49 -1.87
N ALA A 1067 -26.90 1.76 -2.24
CA ALA A 1067 -25.97 2.82 -1.85
C ALA A 1067 -26.54 3.66 -0.71
N PHE A 1068 -25.75 3.94 0.33
CA PHE A 1068 -26.17 4.78 1.46
C PHE A 1068 -25.50 6.15 1.40
N THR A 1069 -26.25 7.20 1.72
CA THR A 1069 -25.74 8.57 1.94
C THR A 1069 -25.22 8.68 3.36
N ASN A 1070 -23.95 9.07 3.54
CA ASN A 1070 -23.42 9.28 4.88
C ASN A 1070 -24.14 10.47 5.56
N PRO A 1071 -24.67 10.31 6.78
CA PRO A 1071 -25.22 11.44 7.53
C PRO A 1071 -24.10 12.47 7.80
N VAL A 1072 -24.43 13.75 7.59
CA VAL A 1072 -23.49 14.86 7.78
C VAL A 1072 -23.02 14.88 9.23
N HIS A 1073 -21.70 14.77 9.44
CA HIS A 1073 -21.05 14.93 10.73
C HIS A 1073 -20.05 16.10 10.67
N ASP A 1074 -19.68 16.65 11.83
CA ASP A 1074 -18.87 17.87 11.97
C ASP A 1074 -17.34 17.65 11.85
N GLY A 1075 -16.89 16.39 11.84
CA GLY A 1075 -15.49 16.00 11.66
C GLY A 1075 -14.98 16.04 10.21
N SER A 1076 -13.66 16.26 10.03
CA SER A 1076 -12.96 16.28 8.74
C SER A 1076 -12.78 14.90 8.08
N PHE A 1077 -13.34 13.85 8.65
CA PHE A 1077 -13.25 12.48 8.15
C PHE A 1077 -14.42 12.18 7.21
N CYS A 1078 -14.29 11.15 6.37
CA CYS A 1078 -15.38 10.78 5.45
C CYS A 1078 -16.47 9.93 6.11
N TRP A 1079 -16.24 9.51 7.36
CA TRP A 1079 -17.12 8.76 8.24
C TRP A 1079 -16.96 9.33 9.65
N PRO A 1080 -17.99 9.24 10.50
CA PRO A 1080 -17.83 9.55 11.92
C PRO A 1080 -16.63 8.77 12.47
N ASN A 1081 -15.79 9.44 13.25
CA ASN A 1081 -14.61 8.78 13.82
C ASN A 1081 -15.06 7.59 14.67
N SER A 1082 -14.35 6.45 14.59
CA SER A 1082 -14.69 5.23 15.36
C SER A 1082 -14.75 5.48 16.86
N ASP A 1083 -14.08 6.54 17.32
CA ASP A 1083 -13.95 6.89 18.73
C ASP A 1083 -15.09 7.79 19.24
N GLY A 1084 -16.00 8.23 18.35
CA GLY A 1084 -17.18 9.03 18.69
C GLY A 1084 -18.45 8.18 18.73
N GLY A 1085 -19.37 8.48 19.65
CA GLY A 1085 -20.66 7.77 19.78
C GLY A 1085 -21.50 7.78 18.48
N ASP A 1086 -21.26 8.74 17.59
CA ASP A 1086 -21.97 8.85 16.32
C ASP A 1086 -21.67 7.70 15.34
N PHE A 1087 -20.50 7.03 15.41
CA PHE A 1087 -20.18 5.93 14.49
C PHE A 1087 -21.08 4.71 14.71
N GLU A 1088 -21.30 4.32 15.96
CA GLU A 1088 -22.16 3.17 16.30
C GLU A 1088 -23.61 3.43 15.90
N ASP A 1089 -24.09 4.66 16.10
CA ASP A 1089 -25.44 5.08 15.71
C ASP A 1089 -25.61 5.08 14.18
N VAL A 1090 -24.62 5.57 13.42
CA VAL A 1090 -24.64 5.57 11.96
C VAL A 1090 -24.52 4.15 11.40
N ALA A 1091 -23.65 3.31 11.96
CA ALA A 1091 -23.52 1.91 11.59
C ALA A 1091 -24.82 1.13 11.87
N ALA A 1092 -25.44 1.36 13.04
CA ALA A 1092 -26.72 0.77 13.39
C ALA A 1092 -27.86 1.24 12.46
N ALA A 1093 -27.88 2.53 12.10
CA ALA A 1093 -28.84 3.08 11.15
C ALA A 1093 -28.70 2.46 9.75
N ILE A 1094 -27.46 2.32 9.25
CA ILE A 1094 -27.16 1.66 7.97
C ILE A 1094 -27.59 0.19 8.02
N LEU A 1095 -27.24 -0.55 9.07
CA LEU A 1095 -27.57 -1.97 9.19
C LEU A 1095 -29.09 -2.19 9.25
N ASN A 1096 -29.80 -1.35 10.01
CA ASN A 1096 -31.26 -1.40 10.09
C ASN A 1096 -31.92 -0.98 8.76
N GLY A 1097 -31.33 0.00 8.06
CA GLY A 1097 -31.72 0.40 6.72
C GLY A 1097 -31.60 -0.74 5.71
N ALA A 1098 -30.43 -1.37 5.66
CA ALA A 1098 -30.15 -2.51 4.79
C ALA A 1098 -31.11 -3.66 5.07
N ARG A 1099 -31.30 -4.04 6.35
CA ARG A 1099 -32.25 -5.09 6.75
C ARG A 1099 -33.67 -4.82 6.25
N ARG A 1100 -34.18 -3.59 6.39
CA ARG A 1100 -35.52 -3.23 5.92
C ARG A 1100 -35.65 -3.31 4.40
N ILE A 1101 -34.65 -2.81 3.67
CA ILE A 1101 -34.63 -2.90 2.21
C ILE A 1101 -34.61 -4.37 1.77
N PHE A 1102 -33.74 -5.20 2.36
CA PHE A 1102 -33.60 -6.61 1.99
C PHE A 1102 -34.87 -7.39 2.29
N GLN A 1103 -35.44 -7.22 3.48
CA GLN A 1103 -36.70 -7.86 3.87
C GLN A 1103 -37.87 -7.46 2.96
N SER A 1104 -37.86 -6.24 2.41
CA SER A 1104 -38.90 -5.78 1.48
C SER A 1104 -38.76 -6.37 0.07
N LYS A 1105 -37.55 -6.76 -0.34
CA LYS A 1105 -37.24 -7.14 -1.73
C LYS A 1105 -37.11 -8.64 -1.93
N THR A 1106 -36.73 -9.42 -0.91
CA THR A 1106 -36.60 -10.89 -1.05
C THR A 1106 -36.66 -11.63 0.29
N THR A 1107 -37.02 -12.90 0.23
CA THR A 1107 -37.00 -13.86 1.35
C THR A 1107 -35.86 -14.87 1.26
N ILE A 1108 -35.06 -14.82 0.19
CA ILE A 1108 -33.96 -15.75 -0.09
C ILE A 1108 -32.69 -15.21 0.59
N ALA A 1109 -31.81 -16.11 1.05
CA ALA A 1109 -30.49 -15.72 1.55
C ALA A 1109 -29.68 -15.03 0.43
N LEU A 1110 -28.98 -13.96 0.78
CA LEU A 1110 -28.22 -13.14 -0.16
C LEU A 1110 -26.74 -13.16 0.20
N ASP A 1111 -25.89 -13.24 -0.83
CA ASP A 1111 -24.46 -12.99 -0.69
C ASP A 1111 -24.24 -11.48 -0.61
N LEU A 1112 -23.55 -11.01 0.43
CA LEU A 1112 -23.45 -9.59 0.75
C LEU A 1112 -22.02 -9.10 0.55
N ILE A 1113 -21.84 -8.16 -0.38
CA ILE A 1113 -20.55 -7.56 -0.69
C ILE A 1113 -20.61 -6.09 -0.32
N PHE A 1114 -19.77 -5.66 0.62
CA PHE A 1114 -19.64 -4.25 0.99
C PHE A 1114 -18.54 -3.62 0.15
N VAL A 1115 -18.84 -2.48 -0.48
CA VAL A 1115 -17.86 -1.71 -1.23
C VAL A 1115 -17.91 -0.26 -0.76
N GLY A 1116 -16.80 0.21 -0.18
CA GLY A 1116 -16.64 1.60 0.19
C GLY A 1116 -15.62 2.28 -0.71
N ALA A 1117 -15.92 3.49 -1.19
CA ALA A 1117 -14.98 4.34 -1.91
C ALA A 1117 -14.70 5.59 -1.09
N SER A 1118 -13.44 5.78 -0.65
CA SER A 1118 -12.99 6.99 0.05
C SER A 1118 -11.86 7.65 -0.74
N SER A 1119 -11.52 8.92 -0.45
CA SER A 1119 -10.38 9.62 -1.03
C SER A 1119 -9.03 8.88 -0.86
N GLY A 1120 -8.97 7.91 0.06
CA GLY A 1120 -7.84 7.01 0.28
C GLY A 1120 -7.90 5.64 -0.42
N GLY A 1121 -8.92 5.36 -1.25
CA GLY A 1121 -9.05 4.10 -2.00
C GLY A 1121 -10.42 3.41 -1.89
N THR A 1122 -10.63 2.41 -2.75
CA THR A 1122 -11.81 1.53 -2.74
C THR A 1122 -11.50 0.26 -1.96
N PHE A 1123 -12.31 -0.08 -0.97
CA PHE A 1123 -12.22 -1.35 -0.26
C PHE A 1123 -13.47 -2.19 -0.53
N ALA A 1124 -13.27 -3.50 -0.68
CA ALA A 1124 -14.34 -4.48 -0.80
C ALA A 1124 -14.20 -5.51 0.32
N LEU A 1125 -15.26 -5.72 1.08
CA LEU A 1125 -15.34 -6.74 2.12
C LEU A 1125 -16.39 -7.77 1.71
N ASP A 1126 -15.97 -9.03 1.59
CA ASP A 1126 -16.87 -10.16 1.40
C ASP A 1126 -17.39 -10.60 2.78
N ALA A 1127 -18.69 -10.44 3.02
CA ALA A 1127 -19.33 -10.84 4.26
C ALA A 1127 -20.04 -12.18 4.07
N GLN A 1128 -19.85 -13.12 5.01
CA GLN A 1128 -20.46 -14.45 4.95
C GLN A 1128 -21.99 -14.38 4.77
N PRO A 1129 -22.62 -15.39 4.13
CA PRO A 1129 -24.05 -15.39 3.84
C PRO A 1129 -24.87 -15.17 5.11
N ILE A 1130 -25.67 -14.09 5.13
CA ILE A 1130 -26.65 -13.89 6.21
C ILE A 1130 -27.86 -14.75 5.85
N ALA A 1131 -27.98 -15.91 6.50
CA ALA A 1131 -29.20 -16.69 6.43
C ALA A 1131 -30.35 -15.83 6.97
N CYS A 1132 -31.32 -15.50 6.11
CA CYS A 1132 -32.54 -14.80 6.49
C CYS A 1132 -33.42 -15.75 7.31
N CYS A 1133 -32.99 -16.12 8.52
CA CYS A 1133 -33.83 -16.83 9.48
C CYS A 1133 -34.79 -15.82 10.08
N VAL A 1134 -36.06 -15.95 9.70
CA VAL A 1134 -37.20 -15.43 10.43
C VAL A 1134 -37.08 -15.94 11.88
N ALA A 1135 -36.83 -15.01 12.80
CA ALA A 1135 -36.79 -15.11 14.28
C ALA A 1135 -35.40 -15.19 14.95
N CYS A 1136 -35.14 -14.15 15.78
CA CYS A 1136 -34.16 -14.01 16.89
C CYS A 1136 -32.66 -14.04 16.49
N HIS A 1137 -31.78 -13.14 16.94
CA HIS A 1137 -31.74 -12.32 18.15
C HIS A 1137 -31.02 -11.00 17.90
#